data_AF-A0A9E3JWU2-F1
#
_entry.id   AF-A0A9E3JWU2-F1
#
_cell.length_a   1.000
_cell.length_b   1.000
_cell.length_c   1.000
_cell.angle_alpha   90.00
_cell.angle_beta   90.00
_cell.angle_gamma   90.00
#
_symmetry.space_group_name_H-M   'P 1'
#
loop_
_entity.id
_entity.type
_entity.pdbx_description
1 polymer ?
#
loop_
_entity_poly.entity_id
_entity_poly.type
_entity_poly.pdbx_seq_one_letter_code
_entity_poly.pdbx_strand_id
1 'polypeptide(L)'
;MLLFDRRGSLPKPGEGAPPQSLGALFDWRTLSGWLAVRPDNSDSDYSSGEGSRCRTNGSGAAAFEEAVNAARLPGGEGAALIASRKALSPDCAKSGASAGAALDGQVKSPAGKAFAAYVAGAQAFYDGDFDAAGTRFASLGSARDGWLRETARYMVARVEVNRIQVGLFDEYGNPKDFKTVDQKAVAAADAGLRAYLKDYPKGLYAASARGLLRRVYWFGSKRDLLAQQYVALFTQPAAVRGINDVDLAEEMDTKLLPDLTIGDTRDPTLLAVLDLRRMRTADDEVSAGCCTNPITLDEINGQRAAFAGNQPLFDYLVAAHQFYIGRKPAEVLKLIPDAARQSSFNEVQFSRQMLRGMALEAVGDRNARGFWLEMLPGAKLDAQHSALELALAWHDERTGGLARVFAPDSPVDDPMLRGILLTNVADAGLLRKQATGAKAAHERQLALFTLLYKELSRGAYRDFGTDLALVPAGAATDTNFYDLLGSEALPLGLFLKPTQATDIDCPTLRRVAADLAAAPGSSHSKLCLADFFRANGFDQFVLDTQPPKQDLGGTKTLFAGPVYSRLEVYKSIAADPKAPGEDKAYALFRAVNCYAPSGNNSCGGADVDKNVRKAWFTRLKSDYPKSRWTSGLRYYW
;
A
#
# COMPACT_ATOMS: atom_id res chain seq x y z
N MET A 1 11.28 -4.04 9.60
CA MET A 1 12.27 -5.14 9.65
C MET A 1 13.51 -4.81 10.48
N LEU A 2 14.34 -3.79 10.17
CA LEU A 2 15.55 -3.49 10.95
C LEU A 2 15.32 -3.26 12.47
N LEU A 3 14.16 -2.74 12.87
CA LEU A 3 13.77 -2.60 14.28
C LEU A 3 13.55 -3.96 14.99
N PHE A 4 13.02 -4.95 14.28
CA PHE A 4 12.79 -6.30 14.78
C PHE A 4 14.12 -7.05 14.99
N ASP A 5 15.04 -6.90 14.04
CA ASP A 5 16.41 -7.44 14.14
C ASP A 5 17.15 -6.96 15.40
N ARG A 6 17.06 -5.67 15.74
CA ARG A 6 17.71 -5.11 16.95
C ARG A 6 17.19 -5.72 18.25
N ARG A 7 16.01 -6.34 18.23
CA ARG A 7 15.41 -6.99 19.40
C ARG A 7 15.63 -8.51 19.42
N GLY A 8 16.27 -9.06 18.39
CA GLY A 8 16.43 -10.51 18.22
C GLY A 8 15.10 -11.24 18.07
N SER A 9 14.03 -10.52 17.70
CA SER A 9 12.69 -11.06 17.57
C SER A 9 12.25 -10.98 16.11
N LEU A 10 11.95 -12.14 15.54
CA LEU A 10 11.29 -12.26 14.25
C LEU A 10 9.91 -11.60 14.30
N PRO A 11 9.51 -10.78 13.30
CA PRO A 11 8.14 -10.27 13.23
C PRO A 11 7.16 -11.44 13.22
N LYS A 12 6.14 -11.38 14.08
CA LYS A 12 5.08 -12.39 14.15
C LYS A 12 3.75 -11.75 13.77
N PRO A 13 2.82 -12.52 13.17
CA PRO A 13 1.46 -12.04 12.98
C PRO A 13 0.88 -11.54 14.31
N GLY A 14 0.16 -10.41 14.26
CA GLY A 14 -0.63 -9.93 15.39
C GLY A 14 -1.70 -10.95 15.81
N GLU A 15 -2.12 -10.92 17.06
CA GLU A 15 -3.27 -11.70 17.52
C GLU A 15 -4.53 -11.28 16.73
N GLY A 16 -5.15 -12.21 16.00
CA GLY A 16 -6.27 -11.91 15.10
C GLY A 16 -5.87 -11.50 13.67
N ALA A 17 -4.58 -11.55 13.31
CA ALA A 17 -4.16 -11.39 11.92
C ALA A 17 -4.88 -12.42 11.03
N PRO A 18 -5.24 -12.05 9.77
CA PRO A 18 -5.87 -12.98 8.85
C PRO A 18 -5.01 -14.25 8.72
N PRO A 19 -5.63 -15.43 8.60
CA PRO A 19 -4.91 -16.72 8.58
C PRO A 19 -4.00 -16.92 7.35
N GLN A 20 -3.87 -15.92 6.48
CA GLN A 20 -3.10 -15.96 5.25
C GLN A 20 -1.66 -15.46 5.51
N SER A 21 -0.69 -16.13 4.88
CA SER A 21 0.70 -15.65 4.82
C SER A 21 0.75 -14.25 4.21
N LEU A 22 1.74 -13.45 4.61
CA LEU A 22 1.94 -12.09 4.07
C LEU A 22 2.09 -12.07 2.53
N GLY A 23 2.53 -13.17 1.93
CA GLY A 23 2.73 -13.31 0.49
C GLY A 23 4.00 -12.61 0.00
N ALA A 24 4.35 -12.83 -1.27
CA ALA A 24 5.55 -12.24 -1.87
C ALA A 24 5.40 -10.76 -2.25
N LEU A 25 4.16 -10.32 -2.47
CA LEU A 25 3.81 -8.99 -2.94
C LEU A 25 2.80 -8.38 -1.95
N PHE A 26 3.24 -7.38 -1.19
CA PHE A 26 2.41 -6.70 -0.21
C PHE A 26 2.73 -5.21 -0.17
N ASP A 27 1.72 -4.40 0.15
CA ASP A 27 1.88 -2.98 0.42
C ASP A 27 2.08 -2.72 1.93
N TRP A 28 2.31 -1.45 2.29
CA TRP A 28 2.45 -1.06 3.69
C TRP A 28 1.19 -1.36 4.50
N ARG A 29 0.00 -1.21 3.91
CA ARG A 29 -1.28 -1.46 4.59
C ARG A 29 -1.43 -2.93 4.98
N THR A 30 -1.04 -3.84 4.09
CA THR A 30 -1.06 -5.29 4.31
C THR A 30 -0.04 -5.68 5.36
N LEU A 31 1.20 -5.20 5.24
CA LEU A 31 2.26 -5.48 6.23
C LEU A 31 1.90 -4.94 7.62
N SER A 32 1.43 -3.69 7.71
CA SER A 32 1.06 -3.07 8.99
C SER A 32 -0.14 -3.78 9.62
N GLY A 33 -1.14 -4.18 8.83
CA GLY A 33 -2.26 -4.99 9.30
C GLY A 33 -1.84 -6.38 9.79
N TRP A 34 -0.87 -7.01 9.12
CA TRP A 34 -0.33 -8.32 9.53
C TRP A 34 0.49 -8.23 10.83
N LEU A 35 1.28 -7.16 11.00
CA LEU A 35 2.13 -6.95 12.17
C LEU A 35 1.39 -6.43 13.42
N ALA A 36 0.29 -5.71 13.24
CA ALA A 36 -0.40 -5.02 14.33
C ALA A 36 -1.67 -5.75 14.77
N VAL A 37 -1.94 -5.75 16.08
CA VAL A 37 -3.30 -5.85 16.61
C VAL A 37 -3.91 -4.46 16.47
N ARG A 38 -4.48 -4.13 15.31
CA ARG A 38 -5.26 -2.89 15.16
C ARG A 38 -6.61 -3.12 15.84
N PRO A 39 -6.99 -2.34 16.88
CA PRO A 39 -8.39 -2.24 17.24
C PRO A 39 -9.14 -1.78 16.00
N ASP A 40 -10.19 -2.51 15.63
CA ASP A 40 -11.08 -2.13 14.55
C ASP A 40 -11.64 -0.73 14.87
N ASN A 41 -11.57 0.18 13.88
CA ASN A 41 -11.92 1.60 13.95
C ASN A 41 -10.96 2.53 14.70
N SER A 42 -10.13 3.23 13.93
CA SER A 42 -10.21 4.69 13.95
C SER A 42 -9.80 5.26 12.59
N ASP A 43 -10.79 5.65 11.79
CA ASP A 43 -10.65 6.70 10.77
C ASP A 43 -10.13 7.97 11.45
N SER A 44 -8.82 8.09 11.61
CA SER A 44 -8.20 9.38 11.86
C SER A 44 -6.85 9.43 11.17
N ASP A 45 -6.71 10.34 10.21
CA ASP A 45 -5.47 10.77 9.53
C ASP A 45 -4.45 11.45 10.48
N TYR A 46 -4.34 10.92 11.70
CA TYR A 46 -3.52 11.44 12.79
C TYR A 46 -2.97 10.23 13.53
N SER A 47 -1.66 9.99 13.45
CA SER A 47 -1.05 8.81 14.09
C SER A 47 -1.47 8.77 15.57
N SER A 48 -1.78 7.58 16.08
CA SER A 48 -2.48 7.35 17.35
C SER A 48 -2.01 8.30 18.47
N GLY A 49 -2.86 9.27 18.84
CA GLY A 49 -2.57 10.27 19.89
C GLY A 49 -2.46 11.72 19.38
N GLU A 50 -2.50 11.94 18.07
CA GLU A 50 -2.33 13.25 17.42
C GLU A 50 -3.61 14.10 17.30
N GLY A 51 -4.72 13.65 17.91
CA GLY A 51 -5.97 14.40 17.86
C GLY A 51 -5.88 15.78 18.53
N SER A 52 -6.89 16.61 18.27
CA SER A 52 -7.02 17.96 18.82
C SER A 52 -6.82 18.00 20.35
N ARG A 53 -6.53 19.18 20.90
CA ARG A 53 -6.39 19.38 22.36
C ARG A 53 -7.57 18.80 23.18
N CYS A 54 -8.75 18.63 22.57
CA CYS A 54 -9.96 18.03 23.13
C CYS A 54 -9.93 16.50 23.27
N ARG A 55 -9.07 15.76 22.56
CA ARG A 55 -9.06 14.28 22.55
C ARG A 55 -8.92 13.67 23.95
N THR A 56 -8.29 14.38 24.89
CA THR A 56 -8.10 13.91 26.27
C THR A 56 -9.16 14.42 27.25
N ASN A 57 -10.28 14.97 26.77
CA ASN A 57 -11.31 15.51 27.68
C ASN A 57 -11.93 14.40 28.53
N GLY A 58 -12.34 13.30 27.90
CA GLY A 58 -12.94 12.15 28.60
C GLY A 58 -12.00 11.51 29.62
N SER A 59 -10.80 11.09 29.17
CA SER A 59 -9.82 10.45 30.06
C SER A 59 -9.32 11.39 31.17
N GLY A 60 -9.16 12.69 30.87
CA GLY A 60 -8.79 13.69 31.86
C GLY A 60 -9.88 13.97 32.89
N ALA A 61 -11.17 13.82 32.54
CA ALA A 61 -12.28 13.93 33.49
C ALA A 61 -12.34 12.73 34.43
N ALA A 62 -12.11 11.51 33.92
CA ALA A 62 -12.06 10.29 34.73
C ALA A 62 -10.92 10.32 35.77
N ALA A 63 -9.70 10.68 35.34
CA ALA A 63 -8.56 10.79 36.26
C ALA A 63 -8.77 11.88 37.33
N PHE A 64 -9.44 12.98 36.96
CA PHE A 64 -9.81 14.03 37.91
C PHE A 64 -10.83 13.55 38.95
N GLU A 65 -11.85 12.78 38.52
CA GLU A 65 -12.84 12.20 39.42
C GLU A 65 -12.20 11.27 40.45
N GLU A 66 -11.28 10.41 40.02
CA GLU A 66 -10.51 9.55 40.94
C GLU A 66 -9.73 10.36 41.98
N ALA A 67 -9.04 11.42 41.54
CA ALA A 67 -8.25 12.28 42.42
C ALA A 67 -9.12 13.05 43.43
N VAL A 68 -10.26 13.60 43.00
CA VAL A 68 -11.21 14.29 43.87
C VAL A 68 -11.80 13.34 44.91
N ASN A 69 -12.17 12.12 44.49
CA ASN A 69 -12.70 11.10 45.40
C ASN A 69 -11.64 10.66 46.43
N ALA A 70 -10.38 10.53 46.02
CA ALA A 70 -9.26 10.21 46.92
C ALA A 70 -8.99 11.33 47.94
N ALA A 71 -9.19 12.60 47.57
CA ALA A 71 -8.96 13.76 48.43
C ALA A 71 -9.97 13.93 49.57
N ARG A 72 -11.11 13.21 49.55
CA ARG A 72 -12.17 13.22 50.58
C ARG A 72 -12.59 14.65 51.02
N LEU A 73 -12.92 15.48 50.04
CA LEU A 73 -13.28 16.88 50.27
C LEU A 73 -14.57 17.02 51.12
N PRO A 74 -14.66 18.04 52.00
CA PRO A 74 -15.81 18.22 52.87
C PRO A 74 -17.04 18.77 52.12
N GLY A 75 -18.22 18.72 52.75
CA GLY A 75 -19.36 19.57 52.40
C GLY A 75 -19.93 19.40 50.99
N GLY A 76 -19.74 18.23 50.34
CA GLY A 76 -20.20 17.99 48.98
C GLY A 76 -19.36 18.67 47.89
N GLU A 77 -18.25 19.33 48.26
CA GLU A 77 -17.36 20.02 47.31
C GLU A 77 -16.88 19.12 46.18
N GLY A 78 -16.57 17.85 46.49
CA GLY A 78 -16.13 16.87 45.51
C GLY A 78 -17.16 16.61 44.41
N ALA A 79 -18.44 16.47 44.77
CA ALA A 79 -19.52 16.23 43.81
C ALA A 79 -19.69 17.42 42.85
N ALA A 80 -19.63 18.65 43.37
CA ALA A 80 -19.69 19.87 42.57
C ALA A 80 -18.52 19.97 41.57
N LEU A 81 -17.30 19.67 42.03
CA LEU A 81 -16.09 19.68 41.21
C LEU A 81 -16.16 18.63 40.09
N ILE A 82 -16.57 17.40 40.41
CA ILE A 82 -16.72 16.31 39.44
C ILE A 82 -17.78 16.68 38.39
N ALA A 83 -18.93 17.22 38.81
CA ALA A 83 -19.97 17.67 37.90
C ALA A 83 -19.48 18.78 36.96
N SER A 84 -18.76 19.79 37.50
CA SER A 84 -18.18 20.88 36.70
C SER A 84 -17.17 20.36 35.67
N ARG A 85 -16.27 19.45 36.07
CA ARG A 85 -15.29 18.85 35.14
C ARG A 85 -15.94 18.00 34.06
N LYS A 86 -16.97 17.21 34.39
CA LYS A 86 -17.71 16.38 33.43
C LYS A 86 -18.57 17.20 32.47
N ALA A 87 -19.05 18.37 32.92
CA ALA A 87 -19.85 19.27 32.09
C ALA A 87 -19.04 19.95 30.96
N LEU A 88 -17.70 19.98 31.05
CA LEU A 88 -16.86 20.53 29.97
C LEU A 88 -17.10 19.78 28.66
N SER A 89 -17.72 20.47 27.69
CA SER A 89 -17.98 19.99 26.33
C SER A 89 -17.24 20.86 25.30
N PRO A 90 -15.92 20.73 25.19
CA PRO A 90 -15.12 21.63 24.36
C PRO A 90 -15.25 21.32 22.86
N ASP A 91 -15.32 22.38 22.04
CA ASP A 91 -15.14 22.30 20.59
C ASP A 91 -13.78 22.89 20.23
N CYS A 92 -12.83 22.03 19.86
CA CYS A 92 -11.47 22.49 19.58
C CYS A 92 -11.29 23.15 18.21
N ALA A 93 -12.31 23.12 17.35
CA ALA A 93 -12.34 23.91 16.12
C ALA A 93 -12.71 25.38 16.36
N LYS A 94 -13.33 25.69 17.52
CA LYS A 94 -13.78 27.05 17.88
C LYS A 94 -13.25 27.46 19.25
N SER A 95 -12.44 28.51 19.31
CA SER A 95 -11.95 29.03 20.60
C SER A 95 -13.11 29.60 21.44
N GLY A 96 -13.03 29.40 22.76
CA GLY A 96 -14.03 29.90 23.73
C GLY A 96 -15.36 29.12 23.79
N ALA A 97 -15.42 27.92 23.21
CA ALA A 97 -16.64 27.12 23.15
C ALA A 97 -16.84 26.14 24.33
N SER A 98 -15.92 26.07 25.31
CA SER A 98 -16.06 25.15 26.43
C SER A 98 -16.94 25.73 27.54
N ALA A 99 -18.13 25.15 27.70
CA ALA A 99 -19.05 25.45 28.80
C ALA A 99 -18.82 24.46 29.95
N GLY A 100 -18.60 24.97 31.18
CA GLY A 100 -18.57 24.18 32.41
C GLY A 100 -19.65 24.65 33.38
N ALA A 101 -20.06 23.78 34.31
CA ALA A 101 -20.99 24.20 35.37
C ALA A 101 -20.28 25.16 36.34
N ALA A 102 -20.92 26.30 36.65
CA ALA A 102 -20.38 27.28 37.58
C ALA A 102 -20.24 26.70 39.00
N LEU A 103 -19.13 27.01 39.67
CA LEU A 103 -18.80 26.52 41.02
C LEU A 103 -19.15 27.53 42.14
N ASP A 104 -19.93 28.57 41.82
CA ASP A 104 -20.13 29.77 42.66
C ASP A 104 -20.57 29.43 44.09
N GLY A 105 -19.69 29.72 45.05
CA GLY A 105 -19.93 29.54 46.49
C GLY A 105 -19.96 28.08 46.99
N GLN A 106 -19.86 27.09 46.11
CA GLN A 106 -19.94 25.66 46.44
C GLN A 106 -18.62 25.09 46.97
N VAL A 107 -17.48 25.71 46.63
CA VAL A 107 -16.13 25.24 47.00
C VAL A 107 -15.43 26.25 47.90
N LYS A 108 -15.15 25.86 49.15
CA LYS A 108 -14.61 26.76 50.19
C LYS A 108 -13.29 26.29 50.78
N SER A 109 -13.08 24.97 50.91
CA SER A 109 -11.87 24.41 51.50
C SER A 109 -10.62 24.75 50.66
N PRO A 110 -9.43 24.89 51.27
CA PRO A 110 -8.20 25.12 50.53
C PRO A 110 -7.91 24.03 49.48
N ALA A 111 -8.18 22.76 49.80
CA ALA A 111 -8.02 21.64 48.88
C ALA A 111 -9.04 21.72 47.72
N GLY A 112 -10.31 21.99 48.03
CA GLY A 112 -11.34 22.20 47.01
C GLY A 112 -10.99 23.35 46.07
N LYS A 113 -10.49 24.48 46.58
CA LYS A 113 -10.05 25.61 45.75
C LYS A 113 -8.91 25.25 44.80
N ALA A 114 -8.00 24.36 45.20
CA ALA A 114 -6.95 23.87 44.31
C ALA A 114 -7.52 23.00 43.16
N PHE A 115 -8.47 22.12 43.45
CA PHE A 115 -9.19 21.36 42.41
C PHE A 115 -10.03 22.29 41.51
N ALA A 116 -10.67 23.33 42.05
CA ALA A 116 -11.39 24.32 41.25
C ALA A 116 -10.45 25.08 40.30
N ALA A 117 -9.25 25.43 40.76
CA ALA A 117 -8.24 26.05 39.90
C ALA A 117 -7.77 25.12 38.77
N TYR A 118 -7.71 23.81 39.02
CA TYR A 118 -7.46 22.82 37.96
C TYR A 118 -8.59 22.80 36.92
N VAL A 119 -9.86 22.79 37.35
CA VAL A 119 -11.01 22.81 36.42
C VAL A 119 -10.98 24.08 35.56
N ALA A 120 -10.71 25.24 36.16
CA ALA A 120 -10.56 26.50 35.43
C ALA A 120 -9.39 26.47 34.43
N GLY A 121 -8.26 25.87 34.81
CA GLY A 121 -7.13 25.68 33.89
C GLY A 121 -7.46 24.73 32.73
N ALA A 122 -8.22 23.67 32.99
CA ALA A 122 -8.67 22.73 31.97
C ALA A 122 -9.63 23.39 30.98
N GLN A 123 -10.58 24.20 31.46
CA GLN A 123 -11.47 24.99 30.62
C GLN A 123 -10.69 25.93 29.69
N ALA A 124 -9.80 26.76 30.26
CA ALA A 124 -8.96 27.67 29.48
C ALA A 124 -8.09 26.92 28.44
N PHE A 125 -7.52 25.77 28.81
CA PHE A 125 -6.74 24.93 27.89
C PHE A 125 -7.57 24.47 26.69
N TYR A 126 -8.81 24.02 26.92
CA TYR A 126 -9.69 23.60 25.84
C TYR A 126 -10.21 24.77 25.00
N ASP A 127 -10.43 25.94 25.61
CA ASP A 127 -10.79 27.16 24.89
C ASP A 127 -9.65 27.70 24.02
N GLY A 128 -8.41 27.27 24.26
CA GLY A 128 -7.23 27.77 23.57
C GLY A 128 -6.67 29.06 24.20
N ASP A 129 -7.14 29.44 25.38
CA ASP A 129 -6.53 30.51 26.19
C ASP A 129 -5.33 29.93 26.96
N PHE A 130 -4.22 29.80 26.23
CA PHE A 130 -3.00 29.19 26.75
C PHE A 130 -2.34 30.03 27.86
N ASP A 131 -2.53 31.35 27.87
CA ASP A 131 -2.00 32.22 28.92
C ASP A 131 -2.74 32.01 30.24
N ALA A 132 -4.08 32.00 30.21
CA ALA A 132 -4.87 31.69 31.40
C ALA A 132 -4.64 30.25 31.87
N ALA A 133 -4.62 29.28 30.95
CA ALA A 133 -4.36 27.87 31.29
C ALA A 133 -2.99 27.69 31.96
N GLY A 134 -1.93 28.24 31.36
CA GLY A 134 -0.57 28.17 31.88
C GLY A 134 -0.47 28.77 33.28
N THR A 135 -1.06 29.95 33.50
CA THR A 135 -1.09 30.62 34.81
C THR A 135 -1.82 29.78 35.87
N ARG A 136 -2.99 29.23 35.53
CA ARG A 136 -3.80 28.41 36.45
C ARG A 136 -3.06 27.14 36.85
N PHE A 137 -2.49 26.41 35.90
CA PHE A 137 -1.73 25.20 36.22
C PHE A 137 -0.44 25.52 36.98
N ALA A 138 0.30 26.57 36.61
CA ALA A 138 1.51 26.95 37.34
C ALA A 138 1.25 27.24 38.82
N SER A 139 0.09 27.83 39.15
CA SER A 139 -0.31 28.11 40.54
C SER A 139 -0.47 26.86 41.42
N LEU A 140 -0.62 25.67 40.81
CA LEU A 140 -0.80 24.39 41.49
C LEU A 140 0.51 23.65 41.76
N GLY A 141 1.67 24.20 41.37
CA GLY A 141 2.97 23.56 41.56
C GLY A 141 3.36 23.29 43.01
N SER A 142 2.73 23.99 43.96
CA SER A 142 2.90 23.80 45.42
C SER A 142 1.69 23.15 46.09
N ALA A 143 0.74 22.59 45.32
CA ALA A 143 -0.42 21.91 45.88
C ALA A 143 0.01 20.75 46.81
N ARG A 144 -0.70 20.59 47.93
CA ARG A 144 -0.46 19.50 48.89
C ARG A 144 -0.79 18.13 48.29
N ASP A 145 -1.88 18.07 47.54
CA ASP A 145 -2.30 16.88 46.82
C ASP A 145 -1.27 16.49 45.75
N GLY A 146 -0.87 15.21 45.77
CA GLY A 146 0.19 14.71 44.89
C GLY A 146 -0.24 14.65 43.42
N TRP A 147 -1.50 14.27 43.17
CA TRP A 147 -2.04 14.18 41.82
C TRP A 147 -2.13 15.57 41.18
N LEU A 148 -2.66 16.57 41.90
CA LEU A 148 -2.73 17.96 41.42
C LEU A 148 -1.36 18.53 41.08
N ARG A 149 -0.36 18.31 41.96
CA ARG A 149 0.99 18.84 41.77
C ARG A 149 1.66 18.25 40.53
N GLU A 150 1.61 16.93 40.37
CA GLU A 150 2.17 16.26 39.20
C GLU A 150 1.43 16.63 37.91
N THR A 151 0.10 16.58 37.94
CA THR A 151 -0.75 16.86 36.78
C THR A 151 -0.60 18.30 36.31
N ALA A 152 -0.57 19.26 37.24
CA ALA A 152 -0.34 20.65 36.91
C ALA A 152 1.03 20.88 36.28
N ARG A 153 2.09 20.24 36.80
CA ARG A 153 3.44 20.31 36.21
C ARG A 153 3.45 19.81 34.77
N TYR A 154 2.78 18.69 34.51
CA TYR A 154 2.62 18.15 33.15
C TYR A 154 1.79 19.09 32.26
N MET A 155 0.68 19.62 32.77
CA MET A 155 -0.23 20.48 32.01
C MET A 155 0.40 21.83 31.64
N VAL A 156 1.26 22.42 32.48
CA VAL A 156 2.05 23.61 32.11
C VAL A 156 2.86 23.36 30.83
N ALA A 157 3.55 22.22 30.75
CA ALA A 157 4.33 21.88 29.56
C ALA A 157 3.41 21.61 28.36
N ARG A 158 2.29 20.91 28.56
CA ARG A 158 1.32 20.59 27.51
C ARG A 158 0.61 21.82 26.94
N VAL A 159 0.37 22.84 27.75
CA VAL A 159 -0.15 24.15 27.29
C VAL A 159 0.77 24.71 26.20
N GLU A 160 2.08 24.76 26.45
CA GLU A 160 3.04 25.28 25.47
C GLU A 160 3.10 24.42 24.20
N VAL A 161 3.00 23.09 24.32
CA VAL A 161 2.91 22.21 23.13
C VAL A 161 1.70 22.52 22.25
N ASN A 162 0.57 22.91 22.86
CA ASN A 162 -0.64 23.27 22.10
C ASN A 162 -0.58 24.70 21.58
N ARG A 163 0.10 25.61 22.29
CA ARG A 163 0.41 26.96 21.78
C ARG A 163 1.21 26.89 20.48
N ILE A 164 2.20 26.01 20.41
CA ILE A 164 3.00 25.79 19.19
C ILE A 164 2.12 25.40 18.00
N GLN A 165 1.02 24.67 18.21
CA GLN A 165 0.20 24.12 17.12
C GLN A 165 -0.81 25.11 16.53
N VAL A 166 -1.00 26.28 17.15
CA VAL A 166 -2.00 27.25 16.70
C VAL A 166 -1.69 27.71 15.28
N GLY A 167 -2.56 27.36 14.35
CA GLY A 167 -2.42 27.75 12.95
C GLY A 167 -1.34 27.00 12.17
N LEU A 168 -0.69 25.98 12.75
CA LEU A 168 0.38 25.20 12.09
C LEU A 168 -0.13 24.26 11.00
N PHE A 169 -1.41 23.93 11.01
CA PHE A 169 -2.03 23.03 10.04
C PHE A 169 -3.06 23.79 9.20
N ASP A 170 -3.25 23.36 7.96
CA ASP A 170 -4.34 23.82 7.10
C ASP A 170 -5.66 23.09 7.41
N GLU A 171 -6.71 23.38 6.63
CA GLU A 171 -8.04 22.78 6.79
C GLU A 171 -8.09 21.27 6.50
N TYR A 172 -7.07 20.73 5.83
CA TYR A 172 -6.92 19.30 5.51
C TYR A 172 -5.97 18.58 6.49
N GLY A 173 -5.42 19.29 7.49
CA GLY A 173 -4.49 18.72 8.46
C GLY A 173 -3.05 18.65 7.96
N ASN A 174 -2.71 19.26 6.83
CA ASN A 174 -1.33 19.30 6.35
C ASN A 174 -0.54 20.37 7.12
N PRO A 175 0.71 20.07 7.52
CA PRO A 175 1.57 21.07 8.16
C PRO A 175 1.91 22.19 7.18
N LYS A 176 1.79 23.43 7.64
CA LYS A 176 2.34 24.63 6.98
C LYS A 176 3.85 24.71 7.21
N ASP A 177 4.51 25.72 6.63
CA ASP A 177 5.96 25.92 6.80
C ASP A 177 6.33 26.15 8.28
N PHE A 178 7.09 25.20 8.84
CA PHE A 178 7.58 25.25 10.22
C PHE A 178 8.58 26.38 10.50
N LYS A 179 9.09 27.08 9.47
CA LYS A 179 9.91 28.29 9.67
C LYS A 179 9.19 29.39 10.45
N THR A 180 7.86 29.38 10.46
CA THR A 180 7.04 30.38 11.15
C THR A 180 6.74 30.02 12.62
N VAL A 181 7.19 28.86 13.09
CA VAL A 181 6.95 28.38 14.46
C VAL A 181 7.70 29.23 15.48
N ASP A 182 6.99 29.66 16.54
CA ASP A 182 7.58 30.38 17.67
C ASP A 182 8.58 29.50 18.43
N GLN A 183 9.86 29.78 18.22
CA GLN A 183 10.96 29.07 18.85
C GLN A 183 11.02 29.28 20.38
N LYS A 184 10.42 30.35 20.92
CA LYS A 184 10.32 30.54 22.38
C LYS A 184 9.32 29.56 22.98
N ALA A 185 8.16 29.37 22.34
CA ALA A 185 7.19 28.37 22.75
C ALA A 185 7.77 26.94 22.64
N VAL A 186 8.52 26.65 21.58
CA VAL A 186 9.28 25.38 21.43
C VAL A 186 10.24 25.17 22.61
N ALA A 187 11.04 26.18 22.96
CA ALA A 187 11.99 26.09 24.07
C ALA A 187 11.29 25.94 25.44
N ALA A 188 10.17 26.66 25.65
CA ALA A 188 9.39 26.55 26.88
C ALA A 188 8.75 25.16 27.04
N ALA A 189 8.21 24.60 25.96
CA ALA A 189 7.66 23.26 25.93
C ALA A 189 8.73 22.19 26.19
N ASP A 190 9.89 22.27 25.52
CA ASP A 190 11.02 21.36 25.75
C ASP A 190 11.49 21.39 27.21
N ALA A 191 11.73 22.59 27.75
CA ALA A 191 12.19 22.76 29.13
C ALA A 191 11.15 22.22 30.13
N GLY A 192 9.86 22.50 29.92
CA GLY A 192 8.78 22.03 30.77
C GLY A 192 8.66 20.50 30.77
N LEU A 193 8.70 19.87 29.59
CA LEU A 193 8.60 18.42 29.45
C LEU A 193 9.82 17.70 30.04
N ARG A 194 11.04 18.20 29.78
CA ARG A 194 12.27 17.65 30.35
C ARG A 194 12.29 17.79 31.87
N ALA A 195 11.83 18.91 32.40
CA ALA A 195 11.74 19.11 33.84
C ALA A 195 10.70 18.16 34.48
N TYR A 196 9.53 17.99 33.84
CA TYR A 196 8.56 16.97 34.27
C TYR A 196 9.18 15.56 34.29
N LEU A 197 9.89 15.16 33.23
CA LEU A 197 10.54 13.83 33.16
C LEU A 197 11.66 13.65 34.18
N LYS A 198 12.33 14.74 34.58
CA LYS A 198 13.32 14.74 35.65
C LYS A 198 12.68 14.56 37.02
N ASP A 199 11.60 15.30 37.29
CA ASP A 199 10.90 15.30 38.57
C ASP A 199 10.07 14.00 38.76
N TYR A 200 9.51 13.48 37.67
CA TYR A 200 8.61 12.32 37.63
C TYR A 200 9.02 11.29 36.54
N PRO A 201 10.19 10.64 36.66
CA PRO A 201 10.69 9.71 35.63
C PRO A 201 9.81 8.48 35.40
N LYS A 202 9.00 8.12 36.40
CA LYS A 202 7.97 7.06 36.37
C LYS A 202 6.57 7.60 36.68
N GLY A 203 6.36 8.90 36.45
CA GLY A 203 5.09 9.58 36.69
C GLY A 203 3.96 9.11 35.78
N LEU A 204 2.74 9.53 36.14
CA LEU A 204 1.49 9.23 35.43
C LEU A 204 1.54 9.61 33.95
N TYR A 205 2.28 10.67 33.62
CA TYR A 205 2.36 11.24 32.26
C TYR A 205 3.72 11.01 31.59
N ALA A 206 4.62 10.19 32.15
CA ALA A 206 5.99 10.02 31.63
C ALA A 206 6.01 9.55 30.16
N ALA A 207 5.17 8.58 29.79
CA ALA A 207 5.07 8.13 28.40
C ALA A 207 4.55 9.24 27.47
N SER A 208 3.51 9.96 27.90
CA SER A 208 2.93 11.07 27.14
C SER A 208 3.93 12.22 26.97
N ALA A 209 4.66 12.59 28.03
CA ALA A 209 5.68 13.63 27.99
C ALA A 209 6.82 13.31 27.01
N ARG A 210 7.27 12.04 26.94
CA ARG A 210 8.24 11.60 25.92
C ARG A 210 7.67 11.71 24.50
N GLY A 211 6.40 11.37 24.31
CA GLY A 211 5.70 11.56 23.02
C GLY A 211 5.59 13.03 22.61
N LEU A 212 5.17 13.89 23.54
CA LEU A 212 5.08 15.33 23.29
C LEU A 212 6.45 15.95 22.99
N LEU A 213 7.53 15.45 23.59
CA LEU A 213 8.88 15.94 23.33
C LEU A 213 9.29 15.71 21.87
N ARG A 214 8.95 14.54 21.29
CA ARG A 214 9.14 14.28 19.85
C ARG A 214 8.36 15.29 19.00
N ARG A 215 7.10 15.55 19.36
CA ARG A 215 6.26 16.52 18.65
C ARG A 215 6.83 17.95 18.73
N VAL A 216 7.39 18.35 19.88
CA VAL A 216 8.09 19.64 20.04
C VAL A 216 9.30 19.73 19.11
N TYR A 217 10.11 18.69 18.99
CA TYR A 217 11.26 18.69 18.09
C TYR A 217 10.88 18.68 16.62
N TRP A 218 9.80 17.99 16.26
CA TRP A 218 9.24 18.01 14.91
C TRP A 218 8.82 19.44 14.52
N PHE A 219 7.95 20.08 15.30
CA PHE A 219 7.52 21.46 15.03
C PHE A 219 8.67 22.47 15.10
N GLY A 220 9.60 22.27 16.03
CA GLY A 220 10.78 23.12 16.17
C GLY A 220 11.87 22.90 15.12
N SER A 221 11.66 21.98 14.15
CA SER A 221 12.68 21.57 13.17
C SER A 221 14.02 21.15 13.81
N LYS A 222 13.98 20.55 15.01
CA LYS A 222 15.15 20.06 15.76
C LYS A 222 15.45 18.61 15.37
N ARG A 223 15.90 18.41 14.13
CA ARG A 223 16.03 17.10 13.47
C ARG A 223 16.95 16.13 14.21
N ASP A 224 18.09 16.63 14.70
CA ASP A 224 19.06 15.87 15.49
C ASP A 224 18.47 15.37 16.82
N LEU A 225 17.76 16.24 17.54
CA LEU A 225 17.09 15.90 18.79
C LEU A 225 15.94 14.93 18.56
N LEU A 226 15.17 15.14 17.48
CA LEU A 226 14.09 14.23 17.09
C LEU A 226 14.63 12.84 16.76
N ALA A 227 15.69 12.75 15.95
CA ALA A 227 16.36 11.50 15.62
C ALA A 227 16.82 10.77 16.89
N GLN A 228 17.44 11.47 17.84
CA GLN A 228 17.86 10.90 19.13
C GLN A 228 16.69 10.33 19.93
N GLN A 229 15.52 10.98 19.92
CA GLN A 229 14.32 10.44 20.57
C GLN A 229 13.91 9.11 19.94
N TYR A 230 13.86 9.00 18.61
CA TYR A 230 13.50 7.75 17.94
C TYR A 230 14.53 6.64 18.20
N VAL A 231 15.83 6.95 18.13
CA VAL A 231 16.91 6.00 18.41
C VAL A 231 16.78 5.43 19.82
N ALA A 232 16.44 6.25 20.82
CA ALA A 232 16.19 5.79 22.19
C ALA A 232 14.97 4.86 22.31
N LEU A 233 14.01 4.93 21.39
CA LEU A 233 12.82 4.06 21.36
C LEU A 233 13.07 2.71 20.68
N PHE A 234 14.10 2.60 19.84
CA PHE A 234 14.43 1.33 19.18
C PHE A 234 14.81 0.26 20.20
N THR A 235 15.52 0.66 21.26
CA THR A 235 16.03 -0.23 22.30
C THR A 235 15.02 -0.54 23.41
N GLN A 236 13.83 0.07 23.38
CA GLN A 236 12.80 -0.10 24.42
C GLN A 236 11.68 -1.04 23.96
N PRO A 237 11.22 -2.00 24.79
CA PRO A 237 10.03 -2.79 24.49
C PRO A 237 8.78 -1.90 24.31
N ALA A 238 7.86 -2.30 23.43
CA ALA A 238 6.62 -1.56 23.12
C ALA A 238 5.84 -1.14 24.38
N ALA A 239 5.70 -2.06 25.35
CA ALA A 239 5.05 -1.82 26.64
C ALA A 239 5.67 -0.68 27.46
N VAL A 240 6.98 -0.44 27.33
CA VAL A 240 7.70 0.59 28.09
C VAL A 240 7.62 1.95 27.41
N ARG A 241 7.65 1.97 26.08
CA ARG A 241 7.66 3.21 25.29
C ARG A 241 6.27 3.74 24.94
N GLY A 242 5.22 2.94 25.11
CA GLY A 242 3.82 3.35 24.89
C GLY A 242 3.43 3.52 23.43
N ILE A 243 4.16 2.90 22.50
CA ILE A 243 3.90 2.89 21.06
C ILE A 243 4.35 1.55 20.47
N ASN A 244 3.56 0.93 19.60
CA ASN A 244 3.92 -0.34 18.96
C ASN A 244 4.96 -0.11 17.82
N ASP A 245 5.50 -1.16 17.21
CA ASP A 245 6.55 -1.02 16.17
C ASP A 245 6.03 -0.47 14.85
N VAL A 246 4.77 -0.76 14.49
CA VAL A 246 4.11 -0.26 13.29
C VAL A 246 3.86 1.24 13.40
N ASP A 247 3.22 1.68 14.48
CA ASP A 247 2.93 3.10 14.72
C ASP A 247 4.23 3.91 14.83
N LEU A 248 5.30 3.33 15.42
CA LEU A 248 6.59 4.01 15.49
C LEU A 248 7.20 4.21 14.09
N ALA A 249 7.10 3.20 13.23
CA ALA A 249 7.59 3.29 11.86
C ALA A 249 6.80 4.34 11.06
N GLU A 250 5.47 4.37 11.18
CA GLU A 250 4.61 5.39 10.55
C GLU A 250 4.93 6.80 11.07
N GLU A 251 5.11 6.95 12.39
CA GLU A 251 5.47 8.24 12.99
C GLU A 251 6.84 8.74 12.47
N MET A 252 7.81 7.84 12.29
CA MET A 252 9.11 8.20 11.72
C MET A 252 9.01 8.58 10.24
N ASP A 253 8.26 7.81 9.46
CA ASP A 253 8.09 8.05 8.02
C ASP A 253 7.42 9.39 7.74
N THR A 254 6.51 9.82 8.61
CA THR A 254 5.79 11.07 8.47
C THR A 254 6.50 12.29 9.08
N LYS A 255 7.20 12.12 10.22
CA LYS A 255 7.76 13.27 10.99
C LYS A 255 9.26 13.43 10.96
N LEU A 256 10.00 12.35 10.69
CA LEU A 256 11.46 12.35 10.73
C LEU A 256 12.06 12.23 9.33
N LEU A 257 11.78 11.11 8.65
CA LEU A 257 12.45 10.71 7.41
C LEU A 257 12.32 11.70 6.24
N PRO A 258 11.22 12.46 6.06
CA PRO A 258 11.11 13.41 4.94
C PRO A 258 12.20 14.48 4.97
N ASP A 259 12.56 14.92 6.17
CA ASP A 259 13.46 16.05 6.45
C ASP A 259 14.84 15.66 6.97
N LEU A 260 15.02 14.41 7.40
CA LEU A 260 16.26 13.94 8.00
C LEU A 260 17.42 13.88 6.99
N THR A 261 18.59 14.37 7.38
CA THR A 261 19.83 14.30 6.59
C THR A 261 20.91 13.48 7.29
N ILE A 262 21.94 13.06 6.54
CA ILE A 262 23.08 12.29 7.09
C ILE A 262 23.87 13.07 8.16
N GLY A 263 23.76 14.40 8.19
CA GLY A 263 24.40 15.24 9.20
C GLY A 263 23.68 15.24 10.55
N ASP A 264 22.40 14.88 10.57
CA ASP A 264 21.54 14.96 11.76
C ASP A 264 21.66 13.74 12.68
N THR A 265 22.29 12.65 12.23
CA THR A 265 22.35 11.39 12.98
C THR A 265 23.66 10.63 12.77
N ARG A 266 24.05 9.86 13.78
CA ARG A 266 25.13 8.87 13.71
C ARG A 266 24.63 7.45 14.00
N ASP A 267 23.32 7.25 14.16
CA ASP A 267 22.77 5.91 14.38
C ASP A 267 22.80 5.11 13.07
N PRO A 268 23.38 3.89 13.07
CA PRO A 268 23.57 3.10 11.86
C PRO A 268 22.25 2.66 11.21
N THR A 269 21.16 2.52 11.96
CA THR A 269 19.85 2.17 11.38
C THR A 269 19.27 3.34 10.60
N LEU A 270 19.28 4.54 11.17
CA LEU A 270 18.79 5.74 10.48
C LEU A 270 19.66 6.07 9.25
N LEU A 271 20.98 5.98 9.39
CA LEU A 271 21.90 6.18 8.26
C LEU A 271 21.64 5.18 7.13
N ALA A 272 21.47 3.89 7.44
CA ALA A 272 21.14 2.89 6.44
C ALA A 272 19.81 3.17 5.71
N VAL A 273 18.78 3.65 6.42
CA VAL A 273 17.49 4.04 5.80
C VAL A 273 17.67 5.23 4.85
N LEU A 274 18.42 6.25 5.26
CA LEU A 274 18.71 7.42 4.42
C LEU A 274 19.51 7.03 3.17
N ASP A 275 20.55 6.22 3.35
CA ASP A 275 21.42 5.76 2.26
C ASP A 275 20.62 4.93 1.26
N LEU A 276 19.83 3.94 1.72
CA LEU A 276 18.97 3.12 0.85
C LEU A 276 17.89 3.95 0.14
N ARG A 277 17.29 4.94 0.81
CA ARG A 277 16.34 5.88 0.18
C ARG A 277 17.00 6.62 -0.98
N ARG A 278 18.24 7.11 -0.78
CA ARG A 278 19.03 7.82 -1.81
C ARG A 278 19.61 6.89 -2.90
N MET A 279 19.49 5.57 -2.77
CA MET A 279 19.83 4.61 -3.82
C MET A 279 18.66 4.30 -4.78
N ARG A 280 17.45 4.74 -4.46
CA ARG A 280 16.29 4.58 -5.34
C ARG A 280 16.44 5.46 -6.58
N THR A 281 16.15 4.93 -7.76
CA THR A 281 16.09 5.71 -9.00
C THR A 281 14.67 6.23 -9.20
N ALA A 282 14.54 7.47 -9.69
CA ALA A 282 13.25 7.99 -10.08
C ALA A 282 12.86 7.39 -11.44
N ASP A 283 12.00 6.37 -11.41
CA ASP A 283 11.46 5.76 -12.63
C ASP A 283 10.10 6.40 -13.01
N ASP A 284 9.53 7.26 -12.16
CA ASP A 284 8.28 8.01 -12.38
C ASP A 284 8.26 9.40 -11.70
N GLU A 285 7.26 10.22 -12.04
CA GLU A 285 7.07 11.59 -11.50
C GLU A 285 6.85 11.63 -9.98
N VAL A 286 6.30 10.56 -9.39
CA VAL A 286 6.09 10.45 -7.93
C VAL A 286 7.42 10.26 -7.21
N SER A 287 8.35 9.53 -7.82
CA SER A 287 9.70 9.28 -7.29
C SER A 287 10.68 10.44 -7.54
N ALA A 288 10.34 11.39 -8.43
CA ALA A 288 11.18 12.54 -8.77
C ALA A 288 11.47 13.46 -7.57
N GLY A 289 10.60 13.48 -6.54
CA GLY A 289 10.77 14.32 -5.35
C GLY A 289 11.83 13.84 -4.34
N CYS A 290 12.16 12.54 -4.30
CA CYS A 290 13.07 11.98 -3.27
C CYS A 290 14.53 11.87 -3.69
N CYS A 291 14.80 11.82 -4.99
CA CYS A 291 15.90 11.01 -5.52
C CYS A 291 16.71 11.72 -6.62
N THR A 292 16.74 13.06 -6.60
CA THR A 292 17.47 13.89 -7.59
C THR A 292 19.00 13.87 -7.43
N ASN A 293 19.51 13.45 -6.28
CA ASN A 293 20.96 13.31 -6.03
C ASN A 293 21.29 11.96 -5.37
N PRO A 294 21.57 10.92 -6.18
CA PRO A 294 21.95 9.60 -5.67
C PRO A 294 23.15 9.67 -4.73
N ILE A 295 23.15 8.84 -3.69
CA ILE A 295 24.28 8.76 -2.77
C ILE A 295 25.53 8.21 -3.47
N THR A 296 26.68 8.81 -3.23
CA THR A 296 27.97 8.36 -3.75
C THR A 296 28.62 7.31 -2.84
N LEU A 297 29.51 6.49 -3.41
CA LEU A 297 30.28 5.53 -2.63
C LEU A 297 31.20 6.20 -1.59
N ASP A 298 31.72 7.38 -1.88
CA ASP A 298 32.56 8.14 -0.95
C ASP A 298 31.75 8.66 0.25
N GLU A 299 30.51 9.11 0.02
CA GLU A 299 29.59 9.46 1.11
C GLU A 299 29.32 8.25 2.01
N ILE A 300 29.05 7.07 1.45
CA ILE A 300 28.85 5.84 2.23
C ILE A 300 30.13 5.53 3.02
N ASN A 301 31.29 5.51 2.37
CA ASN A 301 32.57 5.21 3.01
C ASN A 301 32.91 6.19 4.14
N GLY A 302 32.55 7.47 4.00
CA GLY A 302 32.72 8.48 5.05
C GLY A 302 31.91 8.20 6.31
N GLN A 303 30.87 7.36 6.24
CA GLN A 303 30.04 6.98 7.38
C GLN A 303 30.56 5.76 8.16
N ARG A 304 31.63 5.08 7.70
CA ARG A 304 32.12 3.80 8.27
C ARG A 304 32.23 3.79 9.80
N ALA A 305 32.71 4.87 10.40
CA ALA A 305 32.86 4.97 11.86
C ALA A 305 31.52 4.85 12.62
N ALA A 306 30.42 5.35 12.04
CA ALA A 306 29.08 5.24 12.63
C ALA A 306 28.56 3.78 12.66
N PHE A 307 29.14 2.91 11.82
CA PHE A 307 28.79 1.49 11.72
C PHE A 307 29.77 0.56 12.42
N ALA A 308 30.68 1.05 13.27
CA ALA A 308 31.68 0.21 13.94
C ALA A 308 31.08 -0.98 14.71
N GLY A 309 29.86 -0.83 15.27
CA GLY A 309 29.11 -1.91 15.92
C GLY A 309 28.19 -2.72 15.01
N ASN A 310 28.14 -2.41 13.71
CA ASN A 310 27.26 -3.05 12.71
C ASN A 310 27.92 -3.11 11.32
N GLN A 311 29.12 -3.70 11.27
CA GLN A 311 29.88 -3.87 10.02
C GLN A 311 29.08 -4.62 8.92
N PRO A 312 28.29 -5.67 9.22
CA PRO A 312 27.51 -6.36 8.19
C PRO A 312 26.50 -5.47 7.46
N LEU A 313 25.89 -4.49 8.17
CA LEU A 313 24.98 -3.52 7.57
C LEU A 313 25.74 -2.53 6.69
N PHE A 314 26.89 -2.03 7.14
CA PHE A 314 27.74 -1.14 6.33
C PHE A 314 28.18 -1.81 5.02
N ASP A 315 28.69 -3.03 5.11
CA ASP A 315 29.11 -3.81 3.95
C ASP A 315 27.94 -4.09 2.98
N TYR A 316 26.72 -4.27 3.51
CA TYR A 316 25.51 -4.37 2.69
C TYR A 316 25.24 -3.07 1.93
N LEU A 317 25.36 -1.90 2.56
CA LEU A 317 25.17 -0.60 1.89
C LEU A 317 26.19 -0.39 0.77
N VAL A 318 27.46 -0.75 0.99
CA VAL A 318 28.50 -0.69 -0.03
C VAL A 318 28.14 -1.60 -1.21
N ALA A 319 27.72 -2.84 -0.95
CA ALA A 319 27.32 -3.77 -2.00
C ALA A 319 26.05 -3.32 -2.74
N ALA A 320 25.05 -2.81 -2.01
CA ALA A 320 23.80 -2.30 -2.57
C ALA A 320 24.06 -1.12 -3.51
N HIS A 321 24.95 -0.19 -3.12
CA HIS A 321 25.39 0.88 -4.00
C HIS A 321 26.03 0.33 -5.28
N GLN A 322 26.94 -0.65 -5.19
CA GLN A 322 27.56 -1.25 -6.39
C GLN A 322 26.51 -1.87 -7.32
N PHE A 323 25.44 -2.46 -6.77
CA PHE A 323 24.37 -3.05 -7.57
C PHE A 323 23.47 -1.98 -8.23
N TYR A 324 22.82 -1.13 -7.43
CA TYR A 324 21.76 -0.24 -7.89
C TYR A 324 22.29 1.03 -8.59
N ILE A 325 23.36 1.62 -8.07
CA ILE A 325 23.95 2.86 -8.60
C ILE A 325 25.14 2.54 -9.50
N GLY A 326 26.08 1.75 -8.99
CA GLY A 326 27.31 1.41 -9.72
C GLY A 326 27.09 0.48 -10.92
N ARG A 327 25.96 -0.24 -10.97
CA ARG A 327 25.63 -1.24 -12.00
C ARG A 327 26.75 -2.28 -12.21
N LYS A 328 27.37 -2.70 -11.11
CA LYS A 328 28.52 -3.62 -11.03
C LYS A 328 28.16 -4.89 -10.26
N PRO A 329 27.30 -5.77 -10.81
CA PRO A 329 26.88 -6.99 -10.10
C PRO A 329 28.05 -7.94 -9.80
N ALA A 330 29.07 -8.00 -10.65
CA ALA A 330 30.27 -8.81 -10.38
C ALA A 330 31.05 -8.35 -9.13
N GLU A 331 31.01 -7.05 -8.79
CA GLU A 331 31.65 -6.55 -7.55
C GLU A 331 30.86 -6.96 -6.31
N VAL A 332 29.53 -7.03 -6.39
CA VAL A 332 28.68 -7.54 -5.31
C VAL A 332 29.08 -8.95 -4.92
N LEU A 333 29.36 -9.82 -5.90
CA LEU A 333 29.77 -11.20 -5.66
C LEU A 333 31.12 -11.33 -4.93
N LYS A 334 31.98 -10.30 -5.02
CA LYS A 334 33.24 -10.20 -4.25
C LYS A 334 33.01 -9.67 -2.84
N LEU A 335 32.08 -8.71 -2.68
CA LEU A 335 31.77 -8.05 -1.42
C LEU A 335 30.92 -8.90 -0.48
N ILE A 336 30.05 -9.75 -1.03
CA ILE A 336 29.15 -10.60 -0.25
C ILE A 336 29.50 -12.06 -0.51
N PRO A 337 30.20 -12.75 0.41
CA PRO A 337 30.46 -14.18 0.29
C PRO A 337 29.16 -15.02 0.23
N ASP A 338 29.24 -16.20 -0.40
CA ASP A 338 28.15 -17.18 -0.35
C ASP A 338 27.94 -17.68 1.08
N ALA A 339 26.73 -17.50 1.56
CA ALA A 339 26.27 -18.09 2.81
C ALA A 339 24.80 -18.54 2.68
N ALA A 340 24.39 -19.06 1.52
CA ALA A 340 23.03 -19.50 1.26
C ALA A 340 22.57 -20.63 2.20
N ARG A 341 23.49 -21.52 2.60
CA ARG A 341 23.18 -22.74 3.37
C ARG A 341 23.05 -22.54 4.88
N GLN A 342 22.77 -21.30 5.34
CA GLN A 342 22.55 -21.05 6.76
C GLN A 342 21.24 -21.70 7.22
N SER A 343 21.20 -22.17 8.47
CA SER A 343 20.00 -22.77 9.06
C SER A 343 18.91 -21.74 9.39
N SER A 344 19.27 -20.46 9.47
CA SER A 344 18.39 -19.33 9.76
C SER A 344 19.09 -18.02 9.38
N PHE A 345 18.34 -17.00 8.96
CA PHE A 345 18.86 -15.66 8.69
C PHE A 345 18.22 -14.60 9.60
N ASN A 346 19.02 -13.66 10.11
CA ASN A 346 18.50 -12.33 10.46
C ASN A 346 18.29 -11.48 9.19
N GLU A 347 17.64 -10.33 9.29
CA GLU A 347 17.25 -9.56 8.10
C GLU A 347 18.46 -9.02 7.32
N VAL A 348 19.53 -8.61 8.01
CA VAL A 348 20.76 -8.17 7.32
C VAL A 348 21.46 -9.33 6.61
N GLN A 349 21.53 -10.52 7.22
CA GLN A 349 22.10 -11.72 6.61
C GLN A 349 21.28 -12.14 5.38
N PHE A 350 19.96 -12.17 5.51
CA PHE A 350 19.04 -12.49 4.41
C PHE A 350 19.19 -11.48 3.27
N SER A 351 19.13 -10.17 3.57
CA SER A 351 19.26 -9.10 2.57
C SER A 351 20.59 -9.16 1.81
N ARG A 352 21.69 -9.51 2.48
CA ARG A 352 22.98 -9.73 1.83
C ARG A 352 22.92 -10.88 0.85
N GLN A 353 22.38 -12.04 1.24
CA GLN A 353 22.28 -13.18 0.34
C GLN A 353 21.28 -12.93 -0.79
N MET A 354 20.17 -12.23 -0.54
CA MET A 354 19.26 -11.76 -1.60
C MET A 354 19.99 -10.90 -2.63
N LEU A 355 20.77 -9.90 -2.19
CA LEU A 355 21.54 -9.06 -3.10
C LEU A 355 22.60 -9.85 -3.88
N ARG A 356 23.23 -10.84 -3.24
CA ARG A 356 24.15 -11.77 -3.92
C ARG A 356 23.44 -12.57 -5.01
N GLY A 357 22.27 -13.14 -4.72
CA GLY A 357 21.51 -13.90 -5.72
C GLY A 357 21.03 -13.01 -6.87
N MET A 358 20.58 -11.78 -6.59
CA MET A 358 20.27 -10.78 -7.63
C MET A 358 21.50 -10.47 -8.50
N ALA A 359 22.69 -10.41 -7.91
CA ALA A 359 23.93 -10.26 -8.65
C ALA A 359 24.28 -11.50 -9.50
N LEU A 360 24.00 -12.72 -9.03
CA LEU A 360 24.14 -13.95 -9.81
C LEU A 360 23.21 -13.95 -11.04
N GLU A 361 21.96 -13.54 -10.87
CA GLU A 361 21.01 -13.36 -11.98
C GLU A 361 21.54 -12.33 -12.99
N ALA A 362 22.01 -11.18 -12.51
CA ALA A 362 22.46 -10.08 -13.36
C ALA A 362 23.73 -10.40 -14.16
N VAL A 363 24.60 -11.30 -13.67
CA VAL A 363 25.77 -11.78 -14.44
C VAL A 363 25.47 -13.03 -15.28
N GLY A 364 24.24 -13.57 -15.22
CA GLY A 364 23.86 -14.79 -15.93
C GLY A 364 24.55 -16.04 -15.39
N ASP A 365 24.81 -16.12 -14.08
CA ASP A 365 25.43 -17.29 -13.49
C ASP A 365 24.49 -18.50 -13.56
N ARG A 366 24.97 -19.61 -14.14
CA ARG A 366 24.19 -20.85 -14.30
C ARG A 366 23.72 -21.46 -12.97
N ASN A 367 24.35 -21.10 -11.85
CA ASN A 367 24.03 -21.63 -10.52
C ASN A 367 23.04 -20.74 -9.76
N ALA A 368 22.57 -19.63 -10.32
CA ALA A 368 21.67 -18.68 -9.63
C ALA A 368 20.43 -19.38 -9.05
N ARG A 369 19.78 -20.27 -9.82
CA ARG A 369 18.66 -21.08 -9.33
C ARG A 369 19.01 -21.94 -8.12
N GLY A 370 20.17 -22.61 -8.18
CA GLY A 370 20.65 -23.46 -7.10
C GLY A 370 20.89 -22.66 -5.83
N PHE A 371 21.45 -21.45 -5.97
CA PHE A 371 21.65 -20.53 -4.86
C PHE A 371 20.33 -20.18 -4.15
N TRP A 372 19.27 -19.84 -4.90
CA TRP A 372 17.96 -19.56 -4.32
C TRP A 372 17.37 -20.77 -3.58
N LEU A 373 17.48 -21.96 -4.16
CA LEU A 373 17.04 -23.21 -3.52
C LEU A 373 17.80 -23.50 -2.22
N GLU A 374 19.10 -23.21 -2.19
CA GLU A 374 19.94 -23.41 -1.00
C GLU A 374 19.59 -22.46 0.15
N MET A 375 19.02 -21.28 -0.16
CA MET A 375 18.55 -20.33 0.86
C MET A 375 17.23 -20.74 1.53
N LEU A 376 16.34 -21.43 0.80
CA LEU A 376 14.99 -21.75 1.28
C LEU A 376 14.95 -22.40 2.67
N PRO A 377 15.78 -23.42 3.00
CA PRO A 377 15.74 -24.04 4.33
C PRO A 377 16.03 -23.08 5.48
N GLY A 378 16.79 -22.00 5.23
CA GLY A 378 17.15 -20.98 6.21
C GLY A 378 16.15 -19.81 6.33
N ALA A 379 15.24 -19.65 5.38
CA ALA A 379 14.23 -18.60 5.38
C ALA A 379 13.08 -18.95 6.34
N LYS A 380 13.24 -18.60 7.62
CA LYS A 380 12.27 -18.96 8.68
C LYS A 380 11.11 -17.98 8.83
N LEU A 381 11.21 -16.81 8.21
CA LEU A 381 10.14 -15.82 8.15
C LEU A 381 9.32 -15.99 6.88
N ASP A 382 8.00 -15.84 6.98
CA ASP A 382 7.10 -15.82 5.81
C ASP A 382 7.59 -14.84 4.74
N ALA A 383 7.93 -13.60 5.12
CA ALA A 383 8.44 -12.59 4.19
C ALA A 383 9.76 -13.00 3.51
N GLN A 384 10.64 -13.73 4.21
CA GLN A 384 11.89 -14.24 3.62
C GLN A 384 11.60 -15.39 2.65
N HIS A 385 10.69 -16.30 3.04
CA HIS A 385 10.29 -17.41 2.19
C HIS A 385 9.63 -16.91 0.91
N SER A 386 8.63 -16.04 1.01
CA SER A 386 7.93 -15.49 -0.15
C SER A 386 8.85 -14.68 -1.08
N ALA A 387 9.86 -13.98 -0.54
CA ALA A 387 10.86 -13.30 -1.36
C ALA A 387 11.73 -14.27 -2.18
N LEU A 388 12.07 -15.45 -1.63
CA LEU A 388 12.79 -16.50 -2.36
C LEU A 388 11.90 -17.17 -3.40
N GLU A 389 10.62 -17.38 -3.12
CA GLU A 389 9.66 -17.86 -4.11
C GLU A 389 9.56 -16.92 -5.31
N LEU A 390 9.49 -15.60 -5.06
CA LEU A 390 9.51 -14.60 -6.12
C LEU A 390 10.80 -14.68 -6.94
N ALA A 391 11.96 -14.79 -6.29
CA ALA A 391 13.24 -14.92 -6.98
C ALA A 391 13.29 -16.19 -7.87
N LEU A 392 12.78 -17.31 -7.38
CA LEU A 392 12.67 -18.57 -8.12
C LEU A 392 11.69 -18.49 -9.30
N ALA A 393 10.51 -17.90 -9.08
CA ALA A 393 9.52 -17.68 -10.12
C ALA A 393 10.07 -16.80 -11.23
N TRP A 394 10.74 -15.70 -10.86
CA TRP A 394 11.35 -14.75 -11.79
C TRP A 394 12.50 -15.38 -12.59
N HIS A 395 13.35 -16.18 -11.93
CA HIS A 395 14.41 -16.96 -12.59
C HIS A 395 13.82 -17.97 -13.58
N ASP A 396 12.86 -18.79 -13.13
CA ASP A 396 12.28 -19.86 -13.95
C ASP A 396 11.47 -19.28 -15.13
N GLU A 397 10.82 -18.12 -14.98
CA GLU A 397 10.23 -17.40 -16.10
C GLU A 397 11.28 -17.03 -17.16
N ARG A 398 12.38 -16.37 -16.76
CA ARG A 398 13.37 -15.77 -17.67
C ARG A 398 14.31 -16.76 -18.32
N THR A 399 14.49 -17.92 -17.71
CA THR A 399 15.39 -18.97 -18.21
C THR A 399 14.65 -20.07 -19.00
N GLY A 400 13.37 -19.87 -19.32
CA GLY A 400 12.55 -20.87 -20.02
C GLY A 400 12.18 -22.08 -19.15
N GLY A 401 12.28 -21.91 -17.82
CA GLY A 401 12.01 -22.90 -16.79
C GLY A 401 10.57 -22.94 -16.28
N LEU A 402 9.62 -22.25 -16.93
CA LEU A 402 8.28 -22.00 -16.39
C LEU A 402 7.57 -23.25 -15.85
N ALA A 403 7.70 -24.39 -16.52
CA ALA A 403 7.09 -25.65 -16.09
C ALA A 403 7.53 -26.11 -14.68
N ARG A 404 8.73 -25.71 -14.22
CA ARG A 404 9.23 -26.02 -12.87
C ARG A 404 8.44 -25.30 -11.79
N VAL A 405 8.00 -24.06 -12.04
CA VAL A 405 7.15 -23.32 -11.10
C VAL A 405 5.89 -24.11 -10.79
N PHE A 406 5.33 -24.81 -11.77
CA PHE A 406 4.08 -25.56 -11.62
C PHE A 406 4.28 -27.07 -11.42
N ALA A 407 5.49 -27.51 -11.11
CA ALA A 407 5.75 -28.91 -10.77
C ALA A 407 5.15 -29.26 -9.38
N PRO A 408 4.78 -30.52 -9.12
CA PRO A 408 4.20 -30.92 -7.83
C PRO A 408 5.10 -30.68 -6.61
N ASP A 409 6.41 -30.64 -6.81
CA ASP A 409 7.48 -30.41 -5.84
C ASP A 409 8.09 -29.01 -5.95
N SER A 410 7.43 -28.10 -6.67
CA SER A 410 7.89 -26.71 -6.76
C SER A 410 7.89 -26.06 -5.38
N PRO A 411 8.97 -25.35 -5.02
CA PRO A 411 8.98 -24.52 -3.82
C PRO A 411 8.17 -23.22 -3.99
N VAL A 412 7.74 -22.89 -5.22
CA VAL A 412 6.88 -21.73 -5.49
C VAL A 412 5.42 -22.15 -5.36
N ASP A 413 4.84 -21.90 -4.20
CA ASP A 413 3.46 -22.23 -3.86
C ASP A 413 2.55 -21.00 -3.66
N ASP A 414 3.12 -19.79 -3.58
CA ASP A 414 2.39 -18.52 -3.53
C ASP A 414 1.39 -18.40 -4.72
N PRO A 415 0.07 -18.39 -4.44
CA PRO A 415 -0.96 -18.33 -5.48
C PRO A 415 -0.88 -17.10 -6.38
N MET A 416 -0.41 -15.95 -5.87
CA MET A 416 -0.33 -14.72 -6.65
C MET A 416 0.80 -14.80 -7.66
N LEU A 417 1.98 -15.31 -7.27
CA LEU A 417 3.11 -15.51 -8.18
C LEU A 417 2.76 -16.49 -9.32
N ARG A 418 2.15 -17.62 -8.95
CA ARG A 418 1.69 -18.64 -9.90
C ARG A 418 0.60 -18.09 -10.82
N GLY A 419 -0.32 -17.32 -10.28
CA GLY A 419 -1.40 -16.68 -11.02
C GLY A 419 -0.89 -15.68 -12.07
N ILE A 420 0.04 -14.79 -11.71
CA ILE A 420 0.70 -13.86 -12.63
C ILE A 420 1.32 -14.60 -13.82
N LEU A 421 1.97 -15.74 -13.57
CA LEU A 421 2.62 -16.52 -14.60
C LEU A 421 1.63 -17.25 -15.51
N LEU A 422 0.50 -17.73 -14.97
CA LEU A 422 -0.58 -18.32 -15.77
C LEU A 422 -1.22 -17.29 -16.69
N THR A 423 -1.53 -16.10 -16.18
CA THR A 423 -2.23 -15.06 -16.94
C THR A 423 -1.34 -14.46 -18.04
N ASN A 424 -0.06 -14.21 -17.75
CA ASN A 424 0.80 -13.41 -18.63
C ASN A 424 1.76 -14.25 -19.50
N VAL A 425 2.24 -15.41 -19.02
CA VAL A 425 3.36 -16.12 -19.68
C VAL A 425 2.96 -17.48 -20.25
N ALA A 426 2.14 -18.25 -19.53
CA ALA A 426 1.87 -19.64 -19.84
C ALA A 426 1.37 -19.88 -21.28
N ASP A 427 1.81 -21.00 -21.87
CA ASP A 427 1.27 -21.53 -23.12
C ASP A 427 -0.02 -22.34 -22.88
N ALA A 428 -0.68 -22.72 -23.97
CA ALA A 428 -1.91 -23.52 -23.91
C ALA A 428 -1.72 -24.88 -23.21
N GLY A 429 -0.54 -25.50 -23.37
CA GLY A 429 -0.26 -26.82 -22.78
C GLY A 429 -0.17 -26.77 -21.26
N LEU A 430 0.57 -25.78 -20.73
CA LEU A 430 0.68 -25.53 -19.30
C LEU A 430 -0.66 -25.14 -18.69
N LEU A 431 -1.41 -24.25 -19.35
CA LEU A 431 -2.74 -23.84 -18.90
C LEU A 431 -3.69 -25.04 -18.81
N ARG A 432 -3.73 -25.90 -19.84
CA ARG A 432 -4.56 -27.12 -19.84
C ARG A 432 -4.14 -28.10 -18.74
N LYS A 433 -2.84 -28.24 -18.49
CA LYS A 433 -2.31 -29.06 -17.39
C LYS A 433 -2.76 -28.53 -16.03
N GLN A 434 -2.73 -27.21 -15.80
CA GLN A 434 -3.18 -26.65 -14.52
C GLN A 434 -4.69 -26.63 -14.37
N ALA A 435 -5.45 -26.38 -15.43
CA ALA A 435 -6.91 -26.44 -15.42
C ALA A 435 -7.45 -27.80 -14.93
N THR A 436 -6.72 -28.89 -15.23
CA THR A 436 -7.11 -30.25 -14.88
C THR A 436 -6.37 -30.81 -13.65
N GLY A 437 -5.14 -30.36 -13.38
CA GLY A 437 -4.24 -30.98 -12.42
C GLY A 437 -3.83 -30.12 -11.22
N ALA A 438 -4.11 -28.81 -11.20
CA ALA A 438 -3.72 -27.96 -10.07
C ALA A 438 -4.49 -28.35 -8.79
N LYS A 439 -3.81 -28.30 -7.64
CA LYS A 439 -4.42 -28.62 -6.33
C LYS A 439 -5.40 -27.54 -5.87
N ALA A 440 -5.02 -26.27 -6.02
CA ALA A 440 -5.85 -25.12 -5.63
C ALA A 440 -7.01 -24.92 -6.63
N ALA A 441 -8.22 -24.71 -6.11
CA ALA A 441 -9.41 -24.52 -6.93
C ALA A 441 -9.32 -23.24 -7.77
N HIS A 442 -8.85 -22.14 -7.18
CA HIS A 442 -8.65 -20.88 -7.88
C HIS A 442 -7.62 -21.04 -9.01
N GLU A 443 -6.49 -21.72 -8.79
CA GLU A 443 -5.49 -21.96 -9.85
C GLU A 443 -6.07 -22.75 -11.04
N ARG A 444 -6.88 -23.78 -10.79
CA ARG A 444 -7.59 -24.51 -11.86
C ARG A 444 -8.52 -23.58 -12.65
N GLN A 445 -9.29 -22.76 -11.96
CA GLN A 445 -10.22 -21.83 -12.58
C GLN A 445 -9.49 -20.77 -13.41
N LEU A 446 -8.41 -20.19 -12.85
CA LEU A 446 -7.59 -19.17 -13.51
C LEU A 446 -6.95 -19.72 -14.77
N ALA A 447 -6.34 -20.90 -14.69
CA ALA A 447 -5.76 -21.56 -15.84
C ALA A 447 -6.80 -21.85 -16.93
N LEU A 448 -7.99 -22.35 -16.58
CA LEU A 448 -9.05 -22.64 -17.54
C LEU A 448 -9.62 -21.35 -18.16
N PHE A 449 -9.83 -20.32 -17.36
CA PHE A 449 -10.35 -19.04 -17.85
C PHE A 449 -9.37 -18.40 -18.84
N THR A 450 -8.09 -18.34 -18.48
CA THR A 450 -7.03 -17.83 -19.36
C THR A 450 -6.90 -18.66 -20.63
N LEU A 451 -6.99 -20.00 -20.53
CA LEU A 451 -6.96 -20.90 -21.69
C LEU A 451 -8.08 -20.56 -22.67
N LEU A 452 -9.34 -20.62 -22.23
CA LEU A 452 -10.51 -20.43 -23.08
C LEU A 452 -10.55 -19.03 -23.70
N TYR A 453 -10.18 -18.01 -22.92
CA TYR A 453 -10.05 -16.64 -23.41
C TYR A 453 -8.99 -16.52 -24.51
N LYS A 454 -7.79 -17.05 -24.27
CA LYS A 454 -6.68 -16.95 -25.22
C LYS A 454 -6.92 -17.81 -26.46
N GLU A 455 -7.55 -18.99 -26.34
CA GLU A 455 -7.89 -19.81 -27.50
C GLU A 455 -8.88 -19.11 -28.44
N LEU A 456 -9.92 -18.48 -27.90
CA LEU A 456 -10.86 -17.68 -28.71
C LEU A 456 -10.21 -16.45 -29.33
N SER A 457 -9.48 -15.68 -28.52
CA SER A 457 -8.91 -14.40 -28.97
C SER A 457 -7.74 -14.57 -29.94
N ARG A 458 -6.99 -15.68 -29.84
CA ARG A 458 -5.80 -15.95 -30.67
C ARG A 458 -6.04 -16.90 -31.84
N GLY A 459 -7.28 -17.37 -32.02
CA GLY A 459 -7.70 -18.16 -33.18
C GLY A 459 -7.53 -19.67 -33.06
N ALA A 460 -7.29 -20.21 -31.85
CA ALA A 460 -7.23 -21.64 -31.58
C ALA A 460 -8.65 -22.23 -31.37
N TYR A 461 -9.55 -21.98 -32.33
CA TYR A 461 -10.98 -22.29 -32.18
C TYR A 461 -11.31 -23.77 -32.03
N ARG A 462 -10.48 -24.65 -32.62
CA ARG A 462 -10.64 -26.10 -32.48
C ARG A 462 -10.34 -26.57 -31.05
N ASP A 463 -9.30 -26.00 -30.46
CA ASP A 463 -8.87 -26.33 -29.09
C ASP A 463 -9.89 -25.79 -28.09
N PHE A 464 -10.37 -24.56 -28.28
CA PHE A 464 -11.48 -24.00 -27.51
C PHE A 464 -12.70 -24.92 -27.48
N GLY A 465 -13.11 -25.47 -28.64
CA GLY A 465 -14.24 -26.38 -28.71
C GLY A 465 -14.05 -27.65 -27.86
N THR A 466 -12.82 -28.11 -27.72
CA THR A 466 -12.45 -29.28 -26.91
C THR A 466 -12.39 -28.91 -25.42
N ASP A 467 -11.67 -27.85 -25.07
CA ASP A 467 -11.44 -27.45 -23.69
C ASP A 467 -12.64 -26.79 -23.02
N LEU A 468 -13.62 -26.31 -23.81
CA LEU A 468 -14.91 -25.86 -23.29
C LEU A 468 -15.64 -26.96 -22.50
N ALA A 469 -15.34 -28.24 -22.75
CA ALA A 469 -15.87 -29.36 -21.98
C ALA A 469 -15.35 -29.41 -20.53
N LEU A 470 -14.26 -28.70 -20.21
CA LEU A 470 -13.72 -28.60 -18.86
C LEU A 470 -14.51 -27.62 -17.98
N VAL A 471 -15.40 -26.80 -18.56
CA VAL A 471 -16.21 -25.84 -17.80
C VAL A 471 -17.34 -26.56 -17.05
N PRO A 472 -17.43 -26.43 -15.72
CA PRO A 472 -18.54 -26.99 -14.95
C PRO A 472 -19.89 -26.37 -15.37
N ALA A 473 -20.94 -27.19 -15.49
CA ALA A 473 -22.26 -26.73 -15.94
C ALA A 473 -22.89 -25.64 -15.05
N GLY A 474 -22.51 -25.60 -13.75
CA GLY A 474 -22.95 -24.61 -12.77
C GLY A 474 -21.94 -23.50 -12.49
N ALA A 475 -20.94 -23.30 -13.37
CA ALA A 475 -19.95 -22.24 -13.20
C ALA A 475 -20.61 -20.85 -13.23
N ALA A 476 -20.03 -19.92 -12.47
CA ALA A 476 -20.53 -18.56 -12.35
C ALA A 476 -20.46 -17.80 -13.69
N THR A 477 -21.36 -16.83 -13.88
CA THR A 477 -21.51 -16.03 -15.10
C THR A 477 -21.47 -14.52 -14.82
N ASP A 478 -21.14 -14.12 -13.60
CA ASP A 478 -21.11 -12.73 -13.17
C ASP A 478 -19.96 -11.98 -13.83
N THR A 479 -20.25 -10.81 -14.38
CA THR A 479 -19.29 -10.06 -15.21
C THR A 479 -18.39 -9.12 -14.40
N ASN A 480 -18.38 -9.20 -13.07
CA ASN A 480 -17.59 -8.32 -12.21
C ASN A 480 -16.18 -8.90 -11.94
N PHE A 481 -15.39 -9.12 -13.00
CA PHE A 481 -14.14 -9.89 -12.94
C PHE A 481 -12.87 -9.11 -13.29
N TYR A 482 -12.77 -7.84 -12.88
CA TYR A 482 -11.58 -7.02 -13.14
C TYR A 482 -10.31 -7.50 -12.41
N ASP A 483 -10.49 -8.24 -11.31
CA ASP A 483 -9.39 -8.83 -10.55
C ASP A 483 -9.40 -10.36 -10.67
N LEU A 484 -8.76 -10.88 -11.73
CA LEU A 484 -8.64 -12.32 -11.95
C LEU A 484 -7.81 -13.03 -10.88
N LEU A 485 -6.90 -12.31 -10.19
CA LEU A 485 -5.96 -12.89 -9.24
C LEU A 485 -6.54 -12.93 -7.82
N GLY A 486 -7.34 -11.94 -7.42
CA GLY A 486 -7.96 -11.84 -6.10
C GLY A 486 -9.39 -12.40 -6.01
N SER A 487 -10.05 -12.70 -7.13
CA SER A 487 -11.44 -13.20 -7.11
C SER A 487 -11.54 -14.65 -6.62
N GLU A 488 -12.42 -14.92 -5.64
CA GLU A 488 -12.64 -16.28 -5.12
C GLU A 488 -13.22 -17.25 -6.16
N ALA A 489 -14.05 -16.73 -7.07
CA ALA A 489 -14.64 -17.50 -8.17
C ALA A 489 -14.47 -16.73 -9.49
N LEU A 490 -14.07 -17.45 -10.54
CA LEU A 490 -13.97 -16.88 -11.89
C LEU A 490 -15.20 -17.27 -12.72
N PRO A 491 -15.68 -16.37 -13.60
CA PRO A 491 -16.94 -16.57 -14.31
C PRO A 491 -16.77 -17.42 -15.57
N LEU A 492 -16.30 -18.65 -15.38
CA LEU A 492 -16.12 -19.64 -16.45
C LEU A 492 -17.42 -19.96 -17.20
N GLY A 493 -18.57 -19.79 -16.55
CA GLY A 493 -19.88 -19.97 -17.14
C GLY A 493 -20.16 -19.02 -18.31
N LEU A 494 -19.45 -17.88 -18.42
CA LEU A 494 -19.56 -16.95 -19.55
C LEU A 494 -19.27 -17.61 -20.90
N PHE A 495 -18.40 -18.63 -20.92
CA PHE A 495 -18.08 -19.37 -22.15
C PHE A 495 -19.17 -20.37 -22.55
N LEU A 496 -20.05 -20.75 -21.62
CA LEU A 496 -21.21 -21.62 -21.88
C LEU A 496 -22.50 -20.81 -22.14
N LYS A 497 -22.71 -19.75 -21.34
CA LYS A 497 -23.90 -18.89 -21.33
C LYS A 497 -23.43 -17.44 -21.33
N PRO A 498 -22.98 -16.92 -22.48
CA PRO A 498 -22.51 -15.54 -22.57
C PRO A 498 -23.64 -14.55 -22.29
N THR A 499 -23.29 -13.36 -21.80
CA THR A 499 -24.23 -12.23 -21.75
C THR A 499 -24.72 -11.94 -23.16
N GLN A 500 -26.03 -12.04 -23.37
CA GLN A 500 -26.64 -11.81 -24.67
C GLN A 500 -26.96 -10.33 -24.83
N ALA A 501 -26.12 -9.66 -25.62
CA ALA A 501 -26.42 -8.34 -26.16
C ALA A 501 -25.88 -8.27 -27.59
N THR A 502 -26.21 -9.24 -28.45
CA THR A 502 -25.78 -9.20 -29.85
C THR A 502 -26.76 -8.37 -30.67
N ASP A 503 -26.22 -7.49 -31.50
CA ASP A 503 -27.04 -6.68 -32.41
C ASP A 503 -27.40 -7.50 -33.67
N ILE A 504 -26.76 -8.64 -33.88
CA ILE A 504 -26.95 -9.55 -35.02
C ILE A 504 -27.31 -10.96 -34.54
N ASP A 505 -27.91 -11.76 -35.42
CA ASP A 505 -28.33 -13.14 -35.12
C ASP A 505 -27.10 -14.06 -35.06
N CYS A 506 -26.68 -14.41 -33.85
CA CYS A 506 -25.50 -15.25 -33.62
C CYS A 506 -25.87 -16.63 -33.08
N PRO A 507 -25.26 -17.71 -33.62
CA PRO A 507 -25.40 -19.04 -33.01
C PRO A 507 -24.63 -19.09 -31.68
N THR A 508 -24.75 -20.21 -30.96
CA THR A 508 -24.02 -20.41 -29.69
C THR A 508 -22.50 -20.20 -29.88
N LEU A 509 -21.80 -19.74 -28.84
CA LEU A 509 -20.35 -19.51 -28.89
C LEU A 509 -19.57 -20.77 -29.34
N ARG A 510 -19.97 -21.94 -28.86
CA ARG A 510 -19.42 -23.24 -29.31
C ARG A 510 -19.55 -23.41 -30.82
N ARG A 511 -20.71 -23.08 -31.39
CA ARG A 511 -20.95 -23.16 -32.84
C ARG A 511 -20.14 -22.11 -33.59
N VAL A 512 -20.08 -20.87 -33.10
CA VAL A 512 -19.25 -19.80 -33.68
C VAL A 512 -17.79 -20.25 -33.79
N ALA A 513 -17.23 -20.82 -32.71
CA ALA A 513 -15.86 -21.35 -32.72
C ALA A 513 -15.69 -22.50 -33.72
N ALA A 514 -16.63 -23.45 -33.77
CA ALA A 514 -16.59 -24.55 -34.75
C ALA A 514 -16.64 -24.04 -36.20
N ASP A 515 -17.48 -23.05 -36.49
CA ASP A 515 -17.58 -22.43 -37.82
C ASP A 515 -16.28 -21.67 -38.18
N LEU A 516 -15.67 -20.96 -37.23
CA LEU A 516 -14.38 -20.30 -37.44
C LEU A 516 -13.22 -21.28 -37.60
N ALA A 517 -13.27 -22.43 -36.93
CA ALA A 517 -12.28 -23.50 -37.10
C ALA A 517 -12.35 -24.12 -38.51
N ALA A 518 -13.57 -24.29 -39.05
CA ALA A 518 -13.79 -24.83 -40.40
C ALA A 518 -13.58 -23.79 -41.51
N ALA A 519 -13.99 -22.54 -41.26
CA ALA A 519 -13.93 -21.44 -42.21
C ALA A 519 -13.45 -20.14 -41.53
N PRO A 520 -12.13 -19.95 -41.34
CA PRO A 520 -11.56 -18.76 -40.70
C PRO A 520 -11.86 -17.45 -41.42
N GLY A 521 -12.36 -17.51 -42.67
CA GLY A 521 -12.78 -16.36 -43.47
C GLY A 521 -14.21 -15.90 -43.22
N SER A 522 -15.03 -16.62 -42.45
CA SER A 522 -16.45 -16.31 -42.24
C SER A 522 -16.66 -14.93 -41.60
N SER A 523 -17.17 -13.97 -42.37
CA SER A 523 -17.46 -12.61 -41.89
C SER A 523 -18.48 -12.62 -40.75
N HIS A 524 -19.61 -13.33 -40.91
CA HIS A 524 -20.64 -13.42 -39.88
C HIS A 524 -20.13 -14.04 -38.57
N SER A 525 -19.38 -15.16 -38.64
CA SER A 525 -18.83 -15.79 -37.44
C SER A 525 -17.81 -14.89 -36.73
N LYS A 526 -17.01 -14.12 -37.47
CA LYS A 526 -16.11 -13.10 -36.89
C LYS A 526 -16.87 -11.97 -36.21
N LEU A 527 -17.97 -11.50 -36.79
CA LEU A 527 -18.83 -10.49 -36.18
C LEU A 527 -19.45 -11.00 -34.89
N CYS A 528 -19.93 -12.24 -34.89
CA CYS A 528 -20.47 -12.88 -33.70
C CYS A 528 -19.44 -13.03 -32.58
N LEU A 529 -18.20 -13.40 -32.93
CA LEU A 529 -17.10 -13.41 -31.95
C LEU A 529 -16.81 -12.00 -31.43
N ALA A 530 -16.74 -10.99 -32.29
CA ALA A 530 -16.55 -9.60 -31.86
C ALA A 530 -17.69 -9.12 -30.94
N ASP A 531 -18.93 -9.53 -31.19
CA ASP A 531 -20.05 -9.19 -30.32
C ASP A 531 -20.01 -9.90 -28.98
N PHE A 532 -19.54 -11.16 -28.94
CA PHE A 532 -19.25 -11.85 -27.68
C PHE A 532 -18.21 -11.09 -26.84
N PHE A 533 -17.09 -10.66 -27.43
CA PHE A 533 -16.06 -9.91 -26.69
C PHE A 533 -16.61 -8.60 -26.12
N ARG A 534 -17.37 -7.84 -26.92
CA ARG A 534 -17.99 -6.60 -26.45
C ARG A 534 -19.00 -6.83 -25.33
N ALA A 535 -19.93 -7.77 -25.54
CA ALA A 535 -21.05 -7.99 -24.61
C ALA A 535 -20.61 -8.51 -23.23
N ASN A 536 -19.38 -9.05 -23.14
CA ASN A 536 -18.82 -9.61 -21.91
C ASN A 536 -17.65 -8.79 -21.35
N GLY A 537 -17.43 -7.56 -21.83
CA GLY A 537 -16.42 -6.66 -21.25
C GLY A 537 -14.96 -7.08 -21.50
N PHE A 538 -14.69 -7.81 -22.60
CA PHE A 538 -13.36 -8.29 -22.93
C PHE A 538 -12.52 -7.31 -23.78
N ASP A 539 -12.99 -6.09 -23.96
CA ASP A 539 -12.20 -5.05 -24.61
C ASP A 539 -11.11 -4.52 -23.68
N GLN A 540 -9.88 -4.41 -24.20
CA GLN A 540 -8.71 -4.00 -23.42
C GLN A 540 -8.51 -4.84 -22.15
N PHE A 541 -8.87 -6.12 -22.23
CA PHE A 541 -8.89 -7.00 -21.08
C PHE A 541 -7.48 -7.27 -20.55
N VAL A 542 -7.37 -7.55 -19.25
CA VAL A 542 -6.06 -7.73 -18.58
C VAL A 542 -5.21 -8.86 -19.19
N LEU A 543 -5.83 -9.84 -19.87
CA LEU A 543 -5.11 -10.93 -20.56
C LEU A 543 -4.56 -10.54 -21.95
N ASP A 544 -4.83 -9.32 -22.40
CA ASP A 544 -4.31 -8.74 -23.64
C ASP A 544 -3.13 -7.78 -23.41
N THR A 545 -2.84 -7.43 -22.16
CA THR A 545 -1.70 -6.59 -21.77
C THR A 545 -0.60 -7.42 -21.12
N GLN A 546 0.65 -6.98 -21.25
CA GLN A 546 1.77 -7.56 -20.51
C GLN A 546 2.26 -6.55 -19.46
N PRO A 547 2.70 -7.04 -18.29
CA PRO A 547 3.47 -6.24 -17.35
C PRO A 547 4.75 -5.66 -17.99
N PRO A 548 5.32 -4.59 -17.40
CA PRO A 548 6.66 -4.13 -17.75
C PRO A 548 7.69 -5.26 -17.76
N LYS A 549 8.66 -5.21 -18.68
CA LYS A 549 9.64 -6.29 -18.92
C LYS A 549 10.43 -6.71 -17.67
N GLN A 550 10.65 -5.78 -16.75
CA GLN A 550 11.38 -6.00 -15.50
C GLN A 550 10.56 -6.76 -14.45
N ASP A 551 9.24 -6.72 -14.55
CA ASP A 551 8.33 -7.32 -13.57
C ASP A 551 8.12 -8.82 -13.84
N LEU A 552 7.65 -9.55 -12.83
CA LEU A 552 7.22 -10.94 -13.01
C LEU A 552 6.05 -10.99 -14.01
N GLY A 553 6.10 -11.93 -14.94
CA GLY A 553 5.13 -12.03 -16.03
C GLY A 553 5.42 -11.10 -17.22
N GLY A 554 6.43 -10.23 -17.12
CA GLY A 554 6.80 -9.28 -18.15
C GLY A 554 7.61 -9.87 -19.32
N THR A 555 7.97 -11.16 -19.29
CA THR A 555 8.55 -11.82 -20.47
C THR A 555 7.51 -11.98 -21.58
N LYS A 556 7.93 -12.41 -22.77
CA LYS A 556 7.00 -12.63 -23.88
C LYS A 556 6.05 -13.79 -23.53
N THR A 557 4.74 -13.58 -23.69
CA THR A 557 3.74 -14.66 -23.64
C THR A 557 4.15 -15.84 -24.53
N LEU A 558 4.09 -17.05 -23.98
CA LEU A 558 4.30 -18.30 -24.72
C LEU A 558 3.03 -18.77 -25.43
N PHE A 559 1.87 -18.19 -25.10
CA PHE A 559 0.65 -18.38 -25.87
C PHE A 559 0.76 -17.70 -27.24
N ALA A 560 0.66 -18.47 -28.32
CA ALA A 560 0.83 -17.99 -29.69
C ALA A 560 -0.37 -17.19 -30.20
N GLY A 561 -0.10 -16.24 -31.10
CA GLY A 561 -1.12 -15.46 -31.80
C GLY A 561 -1.15 -13.98 -31.40
N PRO A 562 -1.64 -13.09 -32.29
CA PRO A 562 -1.71 -11.66 -32.02
C PRO A 562 -2.86 -11.34 -31.05
N VAL A 563 -2.72 -10.23 -30.31
CA VAL A 563 -3.80 -9.69 -29.48
C VAL A 563 -5.06 -9.45 -30.32
N TYR A 564 -6.21 -9.83 -29.78
CA TYR A 564 -7.49 -9.68 -30.47
C TYR A 564 -7.92 -8.21 -30.52
N SER A 565 -8.46 -7.79 -31.65
CA SER A 565 -9.02 -6.44 -31.83
C SER A 565 -10.32 -6.54 -32.59
N ARG A 566 -11.40 -6.06 -31.98
CA ARG A 566 -12.68 -5.92 -32.67
C ARG A 566 -12.59 -4.90 -33.80
N LEU A 567 -11.82 -3.84 -33.62
CA LEU A 567 -11.61 -2.83 -34.67
C LEU A 567 -10.96 -3.43 -35.92
N GLU A 568 -9.91 -4.24 -35.76
CA GLU A 568 -9.27 -4.90 -36.90
C GLU A 568 -10.20 -5.93 -37.56
N VAL A 569 -11.03 -6.63 -36.78
CA VAL A 569 -12.09 -7.49 -37.32
C VAL A 569 -13.05 -6.68 -38.20
N TYR A 570 -13.60 -5.57 -37.70
CA TYR A 570 -14.52 -4.73 -38.44
C TYR A 570 -13.89 -4.14 -39.71
N LYS A 571 -12.64 -3.65 -39.62
CA LYS A 571 -11.88 -3.15 -40.78
C LYS A 571 -11.72 -4.23 -41.84
N SER A 572 -11.34 -5.44 -41.45
CA SER A 572 -11.13 -6.55 -42.38
C SER A 572 -12.41 -6.92 -43.14
N ILE A 573 -13.56 -6.98 -42.46
CA ILE A 573 -14.85 -7.33 -43.06
C ILE A 573 -15.35 -6.21 -43.97
N ALA A 574 -15.23 -4.95 -43.55
CA ALA A 574 -15.62 -3.80 -44.37
C ALA A 574 -14.80 -3.71 -45.67
N ALA A 575 -13.55 -4.19 -45.67
CA ALA A 575 -12.67 -4.21 -46.83
C ALA A 575 -12.84 -5.46 -47.71
N ASP A 576 -13.35 -6.57 -47.19
CA ASP A 576 -13.45 -7.84 -47.92
C ASP A 576 -14.50 -7.76 -49.04
N PRO A 577 -14.15 -7.83 -50.33
CA PRO A 577 -15.12 -7.79 -51.42
C PRO A 577 -16.15 -8.93 -51.36
N LYS A 578 -15.79 -10.08 -50.77
CA LYS A 578 -16.65 -11.27 -50.67
C LYS A 578 -17.60 -11.26 -49.47
N ALA A 579 -17.41 -10.36 -48.51
CA ALA A 579 -18.29 -10.29 -47.35
C ALA A 579 -19.71 -9.83 -47.76
N PRO A 580 -20.77 -10.44 -47.18
CA PRO A 580 -22.16 -10.03 -47.40
C PRO A 580 -22.40 -8.54 -47.12
N GLY A 581 -23.36 -7.95 -47.82
CA GLY A 581 -23.68 -6.52 -47.66
C GLY A 581 -24.14 -6.16 -46.25
N GLU A 582 -24.88 -7.05 -45.58
CA GLU A 582 -25.31 -6.85 -44.19
C GLU A 582 -24.12 -6.83 -43.23
N ASP A 583 -23.23 -7.83 -43.31
CA ASP A 583 -22.01 -7.93 -42.50
C ASP A 583 -21.12 -6.69 -42.66
N LYS A 584 -20.97 -6.19 -43.89
CA LYS A 584 -20.22 -4.95 -44.17
C LYS A 584 -20.87 -3.74 -43.52
N ALA A 585 -22.19 -3.60 -43.64
CA ALA A 585 -22.92 -2.50 -43.03
C ALA A 585 -22.78 -2.53 -41.50
N TYR A 586 -22.88 -3.71 -40.90
CA TYR A 586 -22.70 -3.90 -39.47
C TYR A 586 -21.25 -3.62 -39.01
N ALA A 587 -20.26 -4.11 -39.75
CA ALA A 587 -18.84 -3.85 -39.46
C ALA A 587 -18.52 -2.34 -39.49
N LEU A 588 -18.98 -1.61 -40.51
CA LEU A 588 -18.82 -0.15 -40.59
C LEU A 588 -19.51 0.56 -39.41
N PHE A 589 -20.72 0.15 -39.08
CA PHE A 589 -21.46 0.67 -37.92
C PHE A 589 -20.68 0.49 -36.62
N ARG A 590 -20.15 -0.71 -36.37
CA ARG A 590 -19.41 -1.01 -35.14
C ARG A 590 -18.03 -0.36 -35.12
N ALA A 591 -17.36 -0.23 -36.27
CA ALA A 591 -16.09 0.48 -36.37
C ALA A 591 -16.21 1.96 -35.98
N VAL A 592 -17.34 2.62 -36.30
CA VAL A 592 -17.61 4.00 -35.83
C VAL A 592 -17.93 4.01 -34.34
N ASN A 593 -18.79 3.10 -33.87
CA ASN A 593 -19.16 3.02 -32.45
C ASN A 593 -18.01 2.68 -31.50
N CYS A 594 -16.90 2.12 -32.00
CA CYS A 594 -15.67 1.95 -31.23
C CYS A 594 -15.17 3.24 -30.59
N TYR A 595 -15.58 4.39 -31.11
CA TYR A 595 -15.15 5.71 -30.66
C TYR A 595 -16.21 6.48 -29.88
N ALA A 596 -17.40 5.93 -29.69
CA ALA A 596 -18.48 6.58 -28.95
C ALA A 596 -18.49 6.14 -27.48
N PRO A 597 -18.84 7.03 -26.52
CA PRO A 597 -19.06 8.47 -26.68
C PRO A 597 -17.78 9.31 -26.46
N SER A 598 -16.68 8.71 -26.01
CA SER A 598 -15.49 9.43 -25.53
C SER A 598 -14.59 10.00 -26.62
N GLY A 599 -14.72 9.52 -27.86
CA GLY A 599 -13.80 9.79 -28.95
C GLY A 599 -12.56 8.89 -28.97
N ASN A 600 -12.33 8.08 -27.93
CA ASN A 600 -11.19 7.17 -27.81
C ASN A 600 -11.54 5.77 -28.35
N ASN A 601 -10.56 5.04 -28.88
CA ASN A 601 -10.77 3.66 -29.33
C ASN A 601 -11.03 2.72 -28.14
N SER A 602 -12.23 2.16 -28.06
CA SER A 602 -12.64 1.18 -27.05
C SER A 602 -12.67 -0.27 -27.58
N CYS A 603 -12.26 -0.52 -28.82
CA CYS A 603 -12.34 -1.83 -29.48
C CYS A 603 -11.00 -2.57 -29.60
N GLY A 604 -9.93 -2.01 -29.00
CA GLY A 604 -8.55 -2.47 -29.18
C GLY A 604 -7.99 -2.22 -30.58
N GLY A 605 -6.72 -2.56 -30.80
CA GLY A 605 -6.01 -2.30 -32.06
C GLY A 605 -5.53 -0.85 -32.21
N ALA A 606 -4.95 -0.54 -33.36
CA ALA A 606 -4.40 0.79 -33.62
C ALA A 606 -5.51 1.83 -33.79
N ASP A 607 -5.35 2.99 -33.14
CA ASP A 607 -6.24 4.13 -33.33
C ASP A 607 -6.20 4.61 -34.79
N VAL A 608 -7.30 5.21 -35.26
CA VAL A 608 -7.41 5.79 -36.60
C VAL A 608 -7.85 7.25 -36.54
N ASP A 609 -7.39 8.04 -37.50
CA ASP A 609 -7.77 9.45 -37.62
C ASP A 609 -9.28 9.65 -37.81
N LYS A 610 -9.77 10.82 -37.36
CA LYS A 610 -11.18 11.22 -37.52
C LYS A 610 -11.66 11.14 -38.98
N ASN A 611 -10.78 11.39 -39.95
CA ASN A 611 -11.11 11.30 -41.38
C ASN A 611 -11.44 9.85 -41.81
N VAL A 612 -10.75 8.85 -41.26
CA VAL A 612 -11.03 7.44 -41.52
C VAL A 612 -12.39 7.05 -40.96
N ARG A 613 -12.70 7.51 -39.74
CA ARG A 613 -14.00 7.29 -39.07
C ARG A 613 -15.14 7.92 -39.86
N LYS A 614 -14.94 9.16 -40.34
CA LYS A 614 -15.88 9.85 -41.23
C LYS A 614 -16.09 9.08 -42.53
N ALA A 615 -15.02 8.56 -43.14
CA ALA A 615 -15.11 7.77 -44.36
C ALA A 615 -15.95 6.49 -44.14
N TRP A 616 -15.78 5.79 -43.02
CA TRP A 616 -16.64 4.64 -42.68
C TRP A 616 -18.11 5.01 -42.53
N PHE A 617 -18.39 6.12 -41.84
CA PHE A 617 -19.75 6.64 -41.70
C PHE A 617 -20.37 7.01 -43.05
N THR A 618 -19.65 7.76 -43.88
CA THR A 618 -20.10 8.14 -45.22
C THR A 618 -20.37 6.91 -46.08
N ARG A 619 -19.46 5.93 -46.05
CA ARG A 619 -19.61 4.67 -46.79
C ARG A 619 -20.83 3.87 -46.33
N LEU A 620 -21.08 3.80 -45.01
CA LEU A 620 -22.29 3.16 -44.47
C LEU A 620 -23.56 3.83 -45.03
N LYS A 621 -23.58 5.17 -45.07
CA LYS A 621 -24.71 5.97 -45.55
C LYS A 621 -24.91 5.86 -47.07
N SER A 622 -23.84 5.82 -47.85
CA SER A 622 -23.91 5.77 -49.32
C SER A 622 -24.18 4.36 -49.86
N ASP A 623 -23.43 3.38 -49.38
CA ASP A 623 -23.40 2.04 -49.97
C ASP A 623 -24.51 1.15 -49.40
N TYR A 624 -24.98 1.44 -48.18
CA TYR A 624 -25.99 0.66 -47.46
C TYR A 624 -27.15 1.52 -46.93
N PRO A 625 -27.80 2.37 -47.75
CA PRO A 625 -28.78 3.36 -47.27
C PRO A 625 -30.03 2.74 -46.65
N LYS A 626 -30.36 1.49 -47.00
CA LYS A 626 -31.53 0.75 -46.50
C LYS A 626 -31.24 -0.13 -45.28
N SER A 627 -29.99 -0.20 -44.81
CA SER A 627 -29.63 -1.01 -43.65
C SER A 627 -30.13 -0.38 -42.35
N ARG A 628 -30.61 -1.20 -41.40
CA ARG A 628 -31.00 -0.73 -40.06
C ARG A 628 -29.85 -0.04 -39.32
N TRP A 629 -28.61 -0.44 -39.59
CA TRP A 629 -27.39 0.14 -39.03
C TRP A 629 -27.19 1.59 -39.46
N THR A 630 -27.56 1.90 -40.70
CA THR A 630 -27.51 3.24 -41.26
C THR A 630 -28.52 4.15 -40.58
N SER A 631 -29.71 3.67 -40.25
CA SER A 631 -30.71 4.44 -39.49
C SER A 631 -30.32 4.63 -38.02
N GLY A 632 -29.68 3.61 -37.42
CA GLY A 632 -29.25 3.65 -36.01
C GLY A 632 -28.09 4.60 -35.74
N LEU A 633 -27.17 4.78 -36.70
CA LEU A 633 -26.00 5.64 -36.54
C LEU A 633 -26.30 7.08 -37.01
N ARG A 634 -26.65 7.95 -36.08
CA ARG A 634 -26.99 9.36 -36.38
C ARG A 634 -25.76 10.23 -36.63
N TYR A 635 -24.70 10.02 -35.86
CA TYR A 635 -23.49 10.83 -35.89
C TYR A 635 -22.26 9.93 -36.05
N TYR A 636 -21.16 10.48 -36.58
CA TYR A 636 -19.88 9.77 -36.71
C TYR A 636 -18.89 10.10 -35.58
N TRP A 637 -19.22 11.09 -34.76
CA TRP A 637 -18.49 11.58 -33.60
C TRP A 637 -19.51 12.10 -32.58
#